data_AF-A0A9E3NBY1-F1
#
_entry.id   AF-A0A9E3NBY1-F1
#
_cell.length_a   1.000
_cell.length_b   1.000
_cell.length_c   1.000
_cell.angle_alpha   90.00
_cell.angle_beta   90.00
_cell.angle_gamma   90.00
#
_symmetry.space_group_name_H-M   'P 1'
#
loop_
_entity.id
_entity.type
_entity.pdbx_description
1 polymer ?
#
loop_
_entity_poly.entity_id
_entity_poly.type
_entity_poly.pdbx_seq_one_letter_code
_entity_poly.pdbx_strand_id
1 'polypeptide(L)'
;MPKINRSKLLGFPNSHAILVGIDEYPHINGHLKSAVNDATRLAELLKKEQDFSSVELLTNPTKAELLALFSQLTNEAKDPVIKPEDALLFYYAGHGKAGVFNEGPAGYFLPSDTKPEAANLQNNSLVPMEMLFDTLKQLNCQHTLLILDCCFAGKFRHIGSKRRDALQTHFLPLYEERFERYRSNKAWQVLVSAGPTETAADWMGDRNALEKHSPFAEALFKALEGRAEIKPPGKNLGDGVITAQELYLYLWNEVEQRSRTNTQFDTQHPDIYPMADHEGGQFMFLDPKHALNFAERKERNPYPGLRAYRKDEADLFFGRKKQVQEVLNKLEKTHVLIVSAPSGFGKTSFIQAGVFPKLKEALDAELLVFRPGPKPASEWTALNFKVDLDRQQVVLIDQLEELYTACESAEQQEQFEDALVDLLETLVHHPKMHQQKLKVIFTIRSDFEWQFKASKIAEVFWENETHKVFYRLPPMILSELKEAIVQPAFVEAYDFESETLIDHLLEEASYAPGALPLLSFGMNAWITHTNKQERLLRSNFYFDKLGGISGALSKCADEIYHSLSFGEHDAMQRILLRMVDLKDGAYIRRRVPVRTSAHPLHLHELDYPKDFEDLSINKVLGRLVEAGLVVRGIDAFGQPYVEPVHDALINFWPRCLKWIQDFGEDRLILQRQLWTAVKAYLQDKENAFYWEQDPRLEVIEALLRKRKWEAGWFNQAEIDFIQISQEKQQHLNQDLAKENKKLTIKDQLGF
;
A
#
# COMPACT_ATOMS: atom_id res chain seq x y z
N MET A 1 16.86 -32.58 -20.45
CA MET A 1 16.52 -32.25 -19.05
C MET A 1 16.18 -33.55 -18.33
N PRO A 2 16.48 -33.73 -17.04
CA PRO A 2 15.97 -34.87 -16.29
C PRO A 2 14.44 -34.88 -16.35
N LYS A 3 13.83 -36.07 -16.42
CA LYS A 3 12.38 -36.21 -16.42
C LYS A 3 11.82 -35.55 -15.14
N ILE A 4 10.89 -34.62 -15.30
CA ILE A 4 10.23 -33.93 -14.19
C ILE A 4 9.58 -34.97 -13.28
N ASN A 5 9.89 -34.93 -11.98
CA ASN A 5 9.25 -35.79 -10.98
C ASN A 5 8.31 -34.91 -10.15
N ARG A 6 7.06 -34.83 -10.59
CA ARG A 6 6.04 -33.93 -10.02
C ARG A 6 5.75 -34.26 -8.56
N SER A 7 5.64 -35.54 -8.21
CA SER A 7 5.35 -35.98 -6.85
C SER A 7 6.45 -35.57 -5.86
N LYS A 8 7.72 -35.70 -6.25
CA LYS A 8 8.85 -35.25 -5.43
C LYS A 8 8.94 -33.73 -5.32
N LEU A 9 8.66 -33.00 -6.40
CA LEU A 9 8.78 -31.53 -6.44
C LEU A 9 7.63 -30.82 -5.71
N LEU A 10 6.39 -31.28 -5.90
CA LEU A 10 5.21 -30.68 -5.28
C LEU A 10 4.80 -31.38 -3.97
N GLY A 11 5.43 -32.50 -3.62
CA GLY A 11 5.19 -33.20 -2.35
C GLY A 11 3.82 -33.88 -2.24
N PHE A 12 3.11 -34.09 -3.36
CA PHE A 12 1.90 -34.91 -3.42
C PHE A 12 2.27 -36.36 -3.73
N PRO A 13 1.66 -37.37 -3.08
CA PRO A 13 1.91 -38.76 -3.40
C PRO A 13 1.56 -39.08 -4.86
N ASN A 14 0.39 -38.62 -5.34
CA ASN A 14 -0.05 -38.76 -6.73
C ASN A 14 -0.70 -37.50 -7.29
N SER A 15 -0.69 -37.41 -8.63
CA SER A 15 -1.47 -36.42 -9.38
C SER A 15 -2.36 -37.14 -10.40
N HIS A 16 -3.65 -36.85 -10.35
CA HIS A 16 -4.68 -37.48 -11.17
C HIS A 16 -5.30 -36.44 -12.09
N ALA A 17 -5.62 -36.84 -13.32
CA ALA A 17 -6.39 -36.01 -14.25
C ALA A 17 -7.56 -36.80 -14.82
N ILE A 18 -8.73 -36.16 -14.87
CA ILE A 18 -9.95 -36.68 -15.51
C ILE A 18 -10.36 -35.67 -16.56
N LEU A 19 -10.41 -36.10 -17.82
CA LEU A 19 -10.68 -35.24 -18.96
C LEU A 19 -11.90 -35.74 -19.71
N VAL A 20 -12.87 -34.86 -19.90
CA VAL A 20 -14.12 -35.13 -20.62
C VAL A 20 -14.17 -34.25 -21.86
N GLY A 21 -14.32 -34.87 -23.03
CA GLY A 21 -14.54 -34.16 -24.30
C GLY A 21 -15.76 -34.72 -25.02
N ILE A 22 -16.69 -33.86 -25.44
CA ILE A 22 -17.93 -34.29 -26.13
C ILE A 22 -18.07 -33.52 -27.45
N ASP A 23 -17.92 -34.24 -28.56
CA ASP A 23 -18.19 -33.74 -29.92
C ASP A 23 -19.55 -34.24 -30.45
N GLU A 24 -19.96 -35.45 -30.08
CA GLU A 24 -21.12 -36.11 -30.64
C GLU A 24 -22.38 -35.94 -29.78
N TYR A 25 -23.42 -35.36 -30.38
CA TYR A 25 -24.72 -35.14 -29.76
C TYR A 25 -25.85 -35.68 -30.65
N PRO A 26 -26.12 -37.01 -30.67
CA PRO A 26 -26.99 -37.64 -31.66
C PRO A 26 -28.46 -37.17 -31.67
N HIS A 27 -28.90 -36.47 -30.62
CA HIS A 27 -30.30 -36.07 -30.45
C HIS A 27 -30.53 -34.55 -30.53
N ILE A 28 -29.47 -33.72 -30.62
CA ILE A 28 -29.59 -32.27 -30.76
C ILE A 28 -28.77 -31.77 -31.95
N ASN A 29 -29.27 -30.75 -32.65
CA ASN A 29 -28.52 -30.13 -33.73
C ASN A 29 -27.42 -29.24 -33.14
N GLY A 30 -26.19 -29.74 -33.04
CA GLY A 30 -25.08 -28.99 -32.46
C GLY A 30 -23.80 -29.78 -32.18
N HIS A 31 -23.39 -30.69 -33.07
CA HIS A 31 -22.12 -31.40 -32.91
C HIS A 31 -20.92 -30.44 -32.83
N LEU A 32 -19.97 -30.71 -31.93
CA LEU A 32 -18.68 -30.03 -31.88
C LEU A 32 -17.66 -30.82 -32.73
N LYS A 33 -16.51 -30.20 -33.01
CA LYS A 33 -15.43 -30.81 -33.83
C LYS A 33 -14.06 -30.81 -33.14
N SER A 34 -13.97 -30.23 -31.96
CA SER A 34 -12.71 -29.92 -31.29
C SER A 34 -12.64 -30.45 -29.86
N ALA A 35 -13.76 -30.69 -29.17
CA ALA A 35 -13.76 -30.98 -27.74
C ALA A 35 -13.04 -32.29 -27.41
N VAL A 36 -13.22 -33.34 -28.22
CA VAL A 36 -12.50 -34.61 -28.05
C VAL A 36 -11.01 -34.43 -28.35
N ASN A 37 -10.67 -33.66 -29.40
CA ASN A 37 -9.28 -33.36 -29.74
C ASN A 37 -8.57 -32.55 -28.64
N ASP A 38 -9.28 -31.61 -28.03
CA ASP A 38 -8.78 -30.75 -26.96
C ASP A 38 -8.47 -31.57 -25.71
N ALA A 39 -9.43 -32.39 -25.25
CA ALA A 39 -9.24 -33.30 -24.12
C ALA A 39 -8.12 -34.32 -24.37
N THR A 40 -8.03 -34.87 -25.58
CA THR A 40 -6.98 -35.82 -25.96
C THR A 40 -5.59 -35.18 -25.92
N ARG A 41 -5.45 -33.97 -26.48
CA ARG A 41 -4.16 -33.26 -26.49
C ARG A 41 -3.72 -32.87 -25.09
N LEU A 42 -4.65 -32.41 -24.25
CA LEU A 42 -4.35 -32.09 -22.85
C LEU A 42 -3.90 -33.33 -22.08
N ALA A 43 -4.57 -34.47 -22.27
CA ALA A 43 -4.21 -35.75 -21.64
C ALA A 43 -2.78 -36.17 -21.98
N GLU A 44 -2.36 -36.01 -23.24
CA GLU A 44 -0.98 -36.27 -23.67
C GLU A 44 0.02 -35.36 -22.97
N LEU A 45 -0.27 -34.05 -22.88
CA LEU A 45 0.61 -33.05 -22.27
C LEU A 45 0.78 -33.34 -20.77
N LEU A 46 -0.33 -33.58 -20.05
CA LEU A 46 -0.29 -33.88 -18.62
C LEU A 46 0.51 -35.16 -18.32
N LYS A 47 0.41 -36.17 -19.17
CA LYS A 47 1.15 -37.44 -19.00
C LYS A 47 2.62 -37.31 -19.36
N LYS A 48 2.95 -36.63 -20.46
CA LYS A 48 4.33 -36.57 -20.99
C LYS A 48 5.18 -35.48 -20.32
N GLU A 49 4.60 -34.31 -20.09
CA GLU A 49 5.34 -33.11 -19.68
C GLU A 49 5.16 -32.79 -18.19
N GLN A 50 4.03 -33.19 -17.60
CA GLN A 50 3.72 -32.89 -16.19
C GLN A 50 3.79 -34.11 -15.25
N ASP A 51 4.10 -35.30 -15.76
CA ASP A 51 4.30 -36.54 -14.97
C ASP A 51 3.10 -36.89 -14.04
N PHE A 52 1.87 -36.74 -14.54
CA PHE A 52 0.66 -37.16 -13.82
C PHE A 52 0.62 -38.69 -13.66
N SER A 53 0.33 -39.17 -12.44
CA SER A 53 0.26 -40.60 -12.08
C SER A 53 -0.84 -41.33 -12.86
N SER A 54 -2.00 -40.71 -13.02
CA SER A 54 -3.10 -41.25 -13.83
C SER A 54 -3.78 -40.16 -14.64
N VAL A 55 -4.16 -40.51 -15.87
CA VAL A 55 -4.90 -39.64 -16.78
C VAL A 55 -6.02 -40.47 -17.39
N GLU A 56 -7.26 -40.17 -17.02
CA GLU A 56 -8.47 -40.80 -17.53
C GLU A 56 -9.14 -39.88 -18.56
N LEU A 57 -9.45 -40.42 -19.74
CA LEU A 57 -10.06 -39.68 -20.84
C LEU A 57 -11.41 -40.30 -21.19
N LEU A 58 -12.49 -39.52 -21.07
CA LEU A 58 -13.83 -39.90 -21.48
C LEU A 58 -14.24 -39.09 -22.71
N THR A 59 -14.52 -39.79 -23.80
CA THR A 59 -14.93 -39.18 -25.07
C THR A 59 -16.40 -39.47 -25.34
N ASN A 60 -17.18 -38.43 -25.60
CA ASN A 60 -18.62 -38.49 -25.84
C ASN A 60 -19.43 -39.26 -24.77
N PRO A 61 -19.15 -39.13 -23.45
CA PRO A 61 -19.89 -39.87 -22.44
C PRO A 61 -21.36 -39.49 -22.38
N THR A 62 -22.19 -40.50 -22.15
CA THR A 62 -23.61 -40.39 -21.81
C THR A 62 -23.80 -39.91 -20.38
N LYS A 63 -25.03 -39.48 -20.03
CA LYS A 63 -25.39 -39.10 -18.66
C LYS A 63 -25.09 -40.23 -17.67
N ALA A 64 -25.40 -41.48 -18.03
CA ALA A 64 -25.19 -42.63 -17.16
C ALA A 64 -23.69 -42.84 -16.88
N GLU A 65 -22.83 -42.66 -17.87
CA GLU A 65 -21.37 -42.79 -17.72
C GLU A 65 -20.79 -41.66 -16.87
N LEU A 66 -21.24 -40.41 -17.05
CA LEU A 66 -20.82 -39.29 -16.19
C LEU A 66 -21.24 -39.47 -14.73
N LEU A 67 -22.47 -39.93 -14.48
CA LEU A 67 -22.94 -40.22 -13.12
C LEU A 67 -22.25 -41.44 -12.51
N ALA A 68 -21.91 -42.44 -13.32
CA ALA A 68 -21.12 -43.59 -12.88
C ALA A 68 -19.70 -43.15 -12.49
N LEU A 69 -19.07 -42.25 -13.26
CA LEU A 69 -17.78 -41.64 -12.91
C LEU A 69 -17.86 -40.91 -11.57
N PHE A 70 -18.85 -40.03 -11.38
CA PHE A 70 -19.01 -39.31 -10.11
C PHE A 70 -19.22 -40.27 -8.94
N SER A 71 -20.01 -41.32 -9.13
CA SER A 71 -20.24 -42.35 -8.11
C SER A 71 -18.98 -43.18 -7.81
N GLN A 72 -18.16 -43.46 -8.83
CA GLN A 72 -16.88 -44.16 -8.66
C GLN A 72 -15.89 -43.32 -7.83
N LEU A 73 -15.91 -42.00 -8.03
CA LEU A 73 -15.09 -41.07 -7.27
C LEU A 73 -15.54 -40.94 -5.80
N THR A 74 -16.84 -41.06 -5.51
CA THR A 74 -17.38 -40.93 -4.15
C THR A 74 -17.51 -42.24 -3.38
N ASN A 75 -17.33 -43.40 -4.02
CA ASN A 75 -17.50 -44.70 -3.36
C ASN A 75 -16.58 -44.82 -2.12
N GLU A 76 -17.19 -45.17 -0.97
CA GLU A 76 -16.54 -45.49 0.32
C GLU A 76 -15.73 -46.80 0.27
N ALA A 77 -14.96 -47.01 -0.79
CA ALA A 77 -14.03 -48.12 -0.86
C ALA A 77 -13.00 -47.97 0.28
N LYS A 78 -12.64 -49.08 0.93
CA LYS A 78 -11.62 -49.12 1.99
C LYS A 78 -10.25 -48.55 1.56
N ASP A 79 -10.00 -48.45 0.27
CA ASP A 79 -8.81 -47.82 -0.34
C ASP A 79 -9.26 -47.08 -1.62
N PRO A 80 -9.65 -45.79 -1.51
CA PRO A 80 -10.07 -45.01 -2.67
C PRO A 80 -8.89 -44.75 -3.61
N VAL A 81 -9.17 -44.70 -4.92
CA VAL A 81 -8.16 -44.50 -5.97
C VAL A 81 -7.49 -43.13 -5.86
N ILE A 82 -8.25 -42.12 -5.45
CA ILE A 82 -7.79 -40.75 -5.22
C ILE A 82 -7.91 -40.48 -3.73
N LYS A 83 -6.81 -40.02 -3.11
CA LYS A 83 -6.74 -39.79 -1.67
C LYS A 83 -6.78 -38.29 -1.36
N PRO A 84 -7.17 -37.90 -0.13
CA PRO A 84 -7.20 -36.49 0.29
C PRO A 84 -5.85 -35.78 0.15
N GLU A 85 -4.73 -36.48 0.20
CA GLU A 85 -3.38 -35.93 0.05
C GLU A 85 -2.92 -35.76 -1.41
N ASP A 86 -3.69 -36.25 -2.38
CA ASP A 86 -3.36 -36.19 -3.81
C ASP A 86 -3.78 -34.86 -4.46
N ALA A 87 -3.32 -34.65 -5.69
CA ALA A 87 -3.77 -33.57 -6.56
C ALA A 87 -4.72 -34.08 -7.67
N LEU A 88 -5.80 -33.36 -7.96
CA LEU A 88 -6.78 -33.70 -8.98
C LEU A 88 -6.99 -32.54 -9.97
N LEU A 89 -6.85 -32.82 -11.26
CA LEU A 89 -7.29 -31.95 -12.35
C LEU A 89 -8.53 -32.53 -13.01
N PHE A 90 -9.60 -31.76 -13.12
CA PHE A 90 -10.78 -32.12 -13.90
C PHE A 90 -10.93 -31.15 -15.07
N TYR A 91 -10.98 -31.66 -16.31
CA TYR A 91 -11.18 -30.88 -17.52
C TYR A 91 -12.47 -31.29 -18.21
N TYR A 92 -13.30 -30.32 -18.59
CA TYR A 92 -14.49 -30.54 -19.38
C TYR A 92 -14.52 -29.64 -20.61
N ALA A 93 -14.68 -30.23 -21.79
CA ALA A 93 -14.95 -29.53 -23.04
C ALA A 93 -16.24 -30.08 -23.67
N GLY A 94 -17.19 -29.18 -23.96
CA GLY A 94 -18.49 -29.56 -24.50
C GLY A 94 -19.52 -28.44 -24.37
N HIS A 95 -20.79 -28.77 -24.65
CA HIS A 95 -21.87 -27.82 -24.45
C HIS A 95 -22.24 -27.65 -22.97
N GLY A 96 -22.55 -26.41 -22.60
CA GLY A 96 -23.08 -26.05 -21.29
C GLY A 96 -24.36 -25.24 -21.41
N LYS A 97 -25.26 -25.37 -20.42
CA LYS A 97 -26.53 -24.63 -20.40
C LYS A 97 -26.81 -24.03 -19.02
N ALA A 98 -27.34 -22.82 -19.00
CA ALA A 98 -27.85 -22.21 -17.78
C ALA A 98 -29.21 -22.82 -17.40
N GLY A 99 -29.41 -23.06 -16.11
CA GLY A 99 -30.66 -23.54 -15.55
C GLY A 99 -30.83 -23.15 -14.09
N VAL A 100 -31.67 -23.89 -13.38
CA VAL A 100 -31.90 -23.75 -11.93
C VAL A 100 -31.63 -25.10 -11.30
N PHE A 101 -30.85 -25.15 -10.22
CA PHE A 101 -30.64 -26.34 -9.41
C PHE A 101 -31.01 -26.03 -7.96
N ASN A 102 -31.86 -26.86 -7.35
CA ASN A 102 -32.57 -26.56 -6.11
C ASN A 102 -33.30 -25.19 -6.19
N GLU A 103 -32.89 -24.19 -5.41
CA GLU A 103 -33.55 -22.87 -5.28
C GLU A 103 -32.75 -21.71 -5.92
N GLY A 104 -31.97 -21.93 -7.00
CA GLY A 104 -31.23 -20.82 -7.62
C GLY A 104 -30.46 -21.16 -8.90
N PRO A 105 -29.83 -20.15 -9.52
CA PRO A 105 -29.20 -20.29 -10.83
C PRO A 105 -28.04 -21.29 -10.79
N ALA A 106 -27.92 -22.11 -11.84
CA ALA A 106 -26.94 -23.20 -11.94
C ALA A 106 -26.47 -23.39 -13.39
N GLY A 107 -25.29 -23.98 -13.53
CA GLY A 107 -24.75 -24.46 -14.80
C GLY A 107 -24.99 -25.95 -14.97
N TYR A 108 -25.24 -26.40 -16.20
CA TYR A 108 -25.44 -27.80 -16.54
C TYR A 108 -24.47 -28.24 -17.64
N PHE A 109 -23.85 -29.42 -17.46
CA PHE A 109 -23.17 -30.14 -18.51
C PHE A 109 -24.19 -30.83 -19.43
N LEU A 110 -23.90 -30.84 -20.73
CA LEU A 110 -24.67 -31.60 -21.72
C LEU A 110 -23.92 -32.88 -22.08
N PRO A 111 -24.40 -34.06 -21.64
CA PRO A 111 -23.87 -35.36 -22.06
C PRO A 111 -24.18 -35.66 -23.54
N SER A 112 -23.54 -36.66 -24.14
CA SER A 112 -23.75 -37.00 -25.56
C SER A 112 -25.20 -37.40 -25.88
N ASP A 113 -25.88 -38.08 -24.94
CA ASP A 113 -27.29 -38.51 -25.06
C ASP A 113 -28.30 -37.42 -24.64
N THR A 114 -27.87 -36.15 -24.57
CA THR A 114 -28.75 -35.00 -24.29
C THR A 114 -29.91 -34.96 -25.28
N LYS A 115 -31.13 -34.96 -24.76
CA LYS A 115 -32.35 -34.89 -25.58
C LYS A 115 -32.76 -33.44 -25.87
N PRO A 116 -33.34 -33.18 -27.05
CA PRO A 116 -33.81 -31.85 -27.41
C PRO A 116 -34.93 -31.43 -26.44
N GLU A 117 -34.97 -30.14 -26.14
CA GLU A 117 -35.91 -29.58 -25.17
C GLU A 117 -37.35 -29.77 -25.68
N ALA A 118 -38.08 -30.74 -25.12
CA ALA A 118 -39.53 -30.61 -25.06
C ALA A 118 -39.82 -29.46 -24.10
N ALA A 119 -40.82 -28.62 -24.41
CA ALA A 119 -41.13 -27.33 -23.77
C ALA A 119 -41.46 -27.32 -22.26
N ASN A 120 -41.01 -28.30 -21.47
CA ASN A 120 -41.16 -28.36 -20.02
C ASN A 120 -39.79 -28.48 -19.32
N LEU A 121 -39.60 -27.58 -18.36
CA LEU A 121 -38.40 -27.26 -17.55
C LEU A 121 -37.83 -28.40 -16.66
N GLN A 122 -38.01 -29.67 -17.01
CA GLN A 122 -37.38 -30.81 -16.33
C GLN A 122 -36.70 -31.73 -17.34
N ASN A 123 -35.73 -31.20 -18.08
CA ASN A 123 -34.91 -32.03 -18.96
C ASN A 123 -33.99 -32.94 -18.12
N ASN A 124 -34.46 -34.15 -17.82
CA ASN A 124 -33.73 -35.15 -17.05
C ASN A 124 -32.51 -35.75 -17.80
N SER A 125 -32.14 -35.21 -18.97
CA SER A 125 -30.92 -35.60 -19.70
C SER A 125 -29.69 -34.75 -19.36
N LEU A 126 -29.86 -33.62 -18.65
CA LEU A 126 -28.75 -32.77 -18.24
C LEU A 126 -28.11 -33.23 -16.92
N VAL A 127 -26.86 -32.84 -16.69
CA VAL A 127 -26.12 -33.08 -15.44
C VAL A 127 -25.77 -31.73 -14.80
N PRO A 128 -26.30 -31.42 -13.60
CA PRO A 128 -25.93 -30.20 -12.87
C PRO A 128 -24.43 -30.20 -12.56
N MET A 129 -23.76 -29.06 -12.78
CA MET A 129 -22.36 -28.92 -12.41
C MET A 129 -22.17 -29.15 -10.91
N GLU A 130 -23.12 -28.73 -10.07
CA GLU A 130 -23.11 -28.88 -8.61
C GLU A 130 -22.85 -30.33 -8.15
N MET A 131 -23.32 -31.34 -8.89
CA MET A 131 -23.06 -32.75 -8.57
C MET A 131 -21.57 -33.10 -8.65
N LEU A 132 -20.85 -32.54 -9.62
CA LEU A 132 -19.40 -32.68 -9.71
C LEU A 132 -18.72 -31.98 -8.53
N PHE A 133 -19.18 -30.79 -8.15
CA PHE A 133 -18.59 -30.07 -7.02
C PHE A 133 -18.80 -30.78 -5.69
N ASP A 134 -19.99 -31.32 -5.43
CA ASP A 134 -20.25 -32.12 -4.22
C ASP A 134 -19.35 -33.36 -4.20
N THR A 135 -19.12 -33.99 -5.37
CA THR A 135 -18.19 -35.11 -5.53
C THR A 135 -16.75 -34.70 -5.20
N LEU A 136 -16.27 -33.61 -5.79
CA LEU A 136 -14.93 -33.07 -5.52
C LEU A 136 -14.78 -32.67 -4.05
N LYS A 137 -15.84 -32.10 -3.44
CA LYS A 137 -15.92 -31.75 -2.03
C LYS A 137 -15.67 -32.95 -1.12
N GLN A 138 -16.30 -34.08 -1.45
CA GLN A 138 -16.15 -35.33 -0.69
C GLN A 138 -14.74 -35.93 -0.83
N LEU A 139 -14.14 -35.88 -2.02
CA LEU A 139 -12.76 -36.33 -2.25
C LEU A 139 -11.77 -35.56 -1.37
N ASN A 140 -12.02 -34.26 -1.18
CA ASN A 140 -11.28 -33.41 -0.27
C ASN A 140 -9.75 -33.34 -0.54
N CYS A 141 -9.34 -33.58 -1.80
CA CYS A 141 -7.96 -33.57 -2.28
C CYS A 141 -7.20 -32.31 -1.85
N GLN A 142 -5.88 -32.44 -1.69
CA GLN A 142 -5.02 -31.37 -1.24
C GLN A 142 -5.07 -30.23 -2.25
N HIS A 143 -4.89 -30.55 -3.53
CA HIS A 143 -4.95 -29.61 -4.64
C HIS A 143 -5.97 -30.06 -5.68
N THR A 144 -6.95 -29.22 -6.01
CA THR A 144 -7.99 -29.48 -6.99
C THR A 144 -8.10 -28.31 -7.97
N LEU A 145 -7.92 -28.58 -9.27
CA LEU A 145 -8.16 -27.62 -10.34
C LEU A 145 -9.23 -28.13 -11.30
N LEU A 146 -10.31 -27.36 -11.42
CA LEU A 146 -11.37 -27.59 -12.38
C LEU A 146 -11.19 -26.64 -13.56
N ILE A 147 -11.10 -27.14 -14.79
CA ILE A 147 -11.02 -26.34 -16.01
C ILE A 147 -12.26 -26.63 -16.87
N LEU A 148 -13.10 -25.62 -17.05
CA LEU A 148 -14.37 -25.73 -17.78
C LEU A 148 -14.32 -24.93 -19.08
N ASP A 149 -14.22 -25.64 -20.20
CA ASP A 149 -14.33 -25.08 -21.55
C ASP A 149 -15.75 -25.31 -22.12
N CYS A 150 -16.72 -24.56 -21.58
CA CYS A 150 -18.12 -24.64 -22.00
C CYS A 150 -18.91 -23.36 -21.69
N CYS A 151 -20.02 -23.15 -22.40
CA CYS A 151 -20.94 -22.04 -22.15
C CYS A 151 -21.51 -22.04 -20.73
N PHE A 152 -21.71 -20.86 -20.15
CA PHE A 152 -22.34 -20.67 -18.83
C PHE A 152 -21.59 -21.28 -17.64
N ALA A 153 -20.33 -21.68 -17.81
CA ALA A 153 -19.48 -22.19 -16.73
C ALA A 153 -19.33 -21.19 -15.56
N GLY A 154 -19.46 -19.89 -15.82
CA GLY A 154 -19.41 -18.85 -14.78
C GLY A 154 -20.69 -18.64 -13.95
N LYS A 155 -21.87 -19.19 -14.31
CA LYS A 155 -23.17 -18.94 -13.62
C LYS A 155 -23.37 -19.67 -12.29
N PHE A 156 -22.27 -20.00 -11.63
CA PHE A 156 -22.20 -21.03 -10.62
C PHE A 156 -22.27 -20.47 -9.18
N ARG A 157 -23.03 -21.12 -8.28
CA ARG A 157 -23.37 -20.63 -6.91
C ARG A 157 -22.28 -20.78 -5.86
N HIS A 158 -21.39 -21.76 -5.98
CA HIS A 158 -20.32 -22.01 -4.99
C HIS A 158 -18.99 -21.32 -5.33
N ILE A 159 -18.99 -20.46 -6.34
CA ILE A 159 -17.93 -19.48 -6.56
C ILE A 159 -18.09 -18.41 -5.47
N GLY A 160 -17.09 -18.27 -4.60
CA GLY A 160 -17.08 -17.21 -3.61
C GLY A 160 -17.27 -15.84 -4.27
N SER A 161 -18.15 -15.00 -3.73
CA SER A 161 -18.38 -13.62 -4.19
C SER A 161 -17.16 -12.72 -4.06
N LYS A 162 -16.05 -13.21 -3.49
CA LYS A 162 -14.75 -12.55 -3.38
C LYS A 162 -14.02 -12.59 -4.72
N ARG A 163 -14.61 -11.91 -5.71
CA ARG A 163 -13.97 -11.53 -6.96
C ARG A 163 -12.77 -10.62 -6.64
N ARG A 164 -11.65 -10.87 -7.33
CA ARG A 164 -10.53 -9.93 -7.64
C ARG A 164 -9.29 -9.88 -6.75
N ASP A 165 -9.10 -10.73 -5.74
CA ASP A 165 -7.79 -10.75 -5.04
C ASP A 165 -6.65 -11.35 -5.89
N ALA A 166 -6.97 -12.11 -6.94
CA ALA A 166 -5.98 -12.74 -7.80
C ALA A 166 -5.35 -11.79 -8.85
N LEU A 167 -5.87 -10.59 -9.07
CA LEU A 167 -5.50 -9.74 -10.22
C LEU A 167 -4.30 -8.77 -9.98
N GLN A 168 -3.65 -8.81 -8.82
CA GLN A 168 -2.58 -7.84 -8.46
C GLN A 168 -1.21 -8.47 -8.17
N THR A 169 -1.11 -9.79 -8.12
CA THR A 169 0.14 -10.54 -7.87
C THR A 169 1.03 -10.69 -9.12
N HIS A 170 0.61 -10.11 -10.25
CA HIS A 170 0.99 -10.45 -11.62
C HIS A 170 2.44 -10.22 -12.05
N PHE A 171 3.33 -9.76 -11.17
CA PHE A 171 4.71 -9.43 -11.55
C PHE A 171 5.75 -9.76 -10.47
N LEU A 172 5.36 -10.51 -9.44
CA LEU A 172 6.25 -10.81 -8.33
C LEU A 172 6.93 -12.17 -8.57
N PRO A 173 8.28 -12.24 -8.50
CA PRO A 173 8.97 -13.51 -8.57
C PRO A 173 8.44 -14.50 -7.53
N LEU A 174 8.35 -15.79 -7.88
CA LEU A 174 8.13 -16.83 -6.88
C LEU A 174 9.40 -17.02 -6.04
N TYR A 175 9.23 -16.84 -4.73
CA TYR A 175 10.25 -17.14 -3.72
C TYR A 175 10.02 -18.55 -3.17
N GLU A 176 11.06 -19.20 -2.67
CA GLU A 176 11.01 -20.57 -2.13
C GLU A 176 9.91 -20.72 -1.07
N GLU A 177 9.76 -19.76 -0.17
CA GLU A 177 8.77 -19.88 0.90
C GLU A 177 7.33 -19.66 0.42
N ARG A 178 7.15 -18.87 -0.64
CA ARG A 178 5.85 -18.74 -1.30
C ARG A 178 5.51 -20.03 -2.06
N PHE A 179 6.48 -20.64 -2.71
CA PHE A 179 6.33 -21.95 -3.34
C PHE A 179 5.93 -23.01 -2.31
N GLU A 180 6.66 -23.10 -1.19
CA GLU A 180 6.35 -24.03 -0.10
C GLU A 180 4.93 -23.82 0.46
N ARG A 181 4.49 -22.56 0.58
CA ARG A 181 3.13 -22.25 1.00
C ARG A 181 2.08 -22.66 -0.03
N TYR A 182 2.28 -22.34 -1.30
CA TYR A 182 1.38 -22.77 -2.37
C TYR A 182 1.25 -24.28 -2.42
N ARG A 183 2.35 -24.97 -2.11
CA ARG A 183 2.44 -26.43 -1.99
C ARG A 183 1.71 -26.98 -0.77
N SER A 184 1.88 -26.37 0.41
CA SER A 184 1.34 -26.87 1.69
C SER A 184 -0.14 -26.58 1.90
N ASN A 185 -0.63 -25.43 1.42
CA ASN A 185 -2.02 -25.02 1.65
C ASN A 185 -2.95 -25.67 0.64
N LYS A 186 -4.19 -25.93 1.05
CA LYS A 186 -5.21 -26.48 0.16
C LYS A 186 -5.51 -25.53 -0.99
N ALA A 187 -5.43 -26.03 -2.23
CA ALA A 187 -5.60 -25.25 -3.45
C ALA A 187 -6.82 -25.71 -4.22
N TRP A 188 -7.97 -25.07 -4.02
CA TRP A 188 -9.23 -25.43 -4.68
C TRP A 188 -9.67 -24.33 -5.63
N GLN A 189 -9.50 -24.55 -6.93
CA GLN A 189 -9.64 -23.51 -7.95
C GLN A 189 -10.45 -23.99 -9.15
N VAL A 190 -11.22 -23.08 -9.77
CA VAL A 190 -11.99 -23.29 -11.00
C VAL A 190 -11.58 -22.25 -12.01
N LEU A 191 -11.17 -22.68 -13.20
CA LEU A 191 -10.83 -21.87 -14.35
C LEU A 191 -11.89 -22.09 -15.44
N VAL A 192 -12.52 -21.01 -15.91
CA VAL A 192 -13.61 -21.06 -16.89
C VAL A 192 -13.22 -20.34 -18.17
N SER A 193 -13.68 -20.84 -19.34
CA SER A 193 -13.44 -20.17 -20.62
C SER A 193 -14.35 -18.95 -20.88
N ALA A 194 -15.49 -18.85 -20.19
CA ALA A 194 -16.40 -17.71 -20.27
C ALA A 194 -17.04 -17.35 -18.91
N GLY A 195 -17.17 -16.05 -18.64
CA GLY A 195 -17.72 -15.51 -17.40
C GLY A 195 -19.24 -15.71 -17.19
N PRO A 196 -19.78 -15.41 -15.99
CA PRO A 196 -21.17 -15.67 -15.58
C PRO A 196 -22.28 -15.05 -16.44
N THR A 197 -21.97 -14.06 -17.25
CA THR A 197 -22.96 -13.32 -18.04
C THR A 197 -22.87 -13.64 -19.53
N GLU A 198 -21.99 -14.54 -19.94
CA GLU A 198 -21.57 -14.67 -21.33
C GLU A 198 -21.74 -16.10 -21.87
N THR A 199 -22.01 -16.18 -23.16
CA THR A 199 -21.95 -17.41 -23.95
C THR A 199 -20.49 -17.64 -24.35
N ALA A 200 -19.95 -18.84 -24.11
CA ALA A 200 -18.70 -19.22 -24.76
C ALA A 200 -18.99 -19.31 -26.27
N ALA A 201 -18.09 -18.82 -27.11
CA ALA A 201 -18.27 -18.83 -28.56
C ALA A 201 -18.59 -20.24 -29.09
N ASP A 202 -19.88 -20.49 -29.34
CA ASP A 202 -20.38 -21.40 -30.36
C ASP A 202 -21.90 -21.21 -30.53
N TRP A 203 -22.28 -20.20 -31.34
CA TRP A 203 -23.49 -20.31 -32.15
C TRP A 203 -23.49 -19.37 -33.38
N MET A 204 -23.86 -19.95 -34.53
CA MET A 204 -24.14 -19.31 -35.83
C MET A 204 -22.95 -18.79 -36.66
N GLY A 205 -22.31 -19.69 -37.39
CA GLY A 205 -21.52 -19.33 -38.56
C GLY A 205 -20.87 -20.56 -39.19
N ASP A 206 -21.10 -20.74 -40.48
CA ASP A 206 -20.54 -21.82 -41.31
C ASP A 206 -19.02 -21.96 -41.07
N ARG A 207 -18.59 -22.98 -40.30
CA ARG A 207 -17.18 -23.20 -39.96
C ARG A 207 -16.42 -23.57 -41.23
N ASN A 208 -15.61 -22.65 -41.74
CA ASN A 208 -14.54 -22.95 -42.70
C ASN A 208 -13.52 -23.92 -42.08
N ALA A 209 -13.77 -25.22 -42.25
CA ALA A 209 -12.87 -26.33 -42.58
C ALA A 209 -11.42 -26.50 -42.01
N LEU A 210 -10.83 -25.69 -41.12
CA LEU A 210 -9.36 -25.77 -40.91
C LEU A 210 -8.76 -25.72 -39.48
N GLU A 211 -9.50 -25.54 -38.39
CA GLU A 211 -8.89 -25.50 -37.04
C GLU A 211 -9.11 -26.80 -36.21
N LYS A 212 -8.02 -27.33 -35.63
CA LYS A 212 -7.96 -28.63 -34.93
C LYS A 212 -8.41 -28.56 -33.45
N HIS A 213 -8.36 -27.36 -32.84
CA HIS A 213 -8.55 -27.12 -31.40
C HIS A 213 -9.39 -25.87 -31.11
N SER A 214 -10.03 -25.77 -29.95
CA SER A 214 -10.71 -24.53 -29.53
C SER A 214 -9.69 -23.40 -29.25
N PRO A 215 -10.04 -22.10 -29.42
CA PRO A 215 -9.13 -20.99 -29.10
C PRO A 215 -8.65 -21.00 -27.65
N PHE A 216 -9.51 -21.38 -26.72
CA PHE A 216 -9.18 -21.52 -25.30
C PHE A 216 -8.20 -22.69 -25.07
N ALA A 217 -8.47 -23.86 -25.65
CA ALA A 217 -7.61 -25.03 -25.52
C ALA A 217 -6.23 -24.79 -26.16
N GLU A 218 -6.17 -24.12 -27.32
CA GLU A 218 -4.91 -23.79 -27.96
C GLU A 218 -4.06 -22.82 -27.11
N ALA A 219 -4.69 -21.82 -26.49
CA ALA A 219 -4.03 -20.94 -25.54
C ALA A 219 -3.56 -21.71 -24.30
N LEU A 220 -4.35 -22.65 -23.79
CA LEU A 220 -4.01 -23.52 -22.67
C LEU A 220 -2.78 -24.40 -22.96
N PHE A 221 -2.67 -24.97 -24.16
CA PHE A 221 -1.49 -25.75 -24.54
C PHE A 221 -0.24 -24.88 -24.60
N LYS A 222 -0.33 -23.73 -25.26
CA LYS A 222 0.77 -22.75 -25.34
C LYS A 222 1.21 -22.28 -23.96
N ALA A 223 0.26 -22.10 -23.04
CA ALA A 223 0.53 -21.75 -21.65
C ALA A 223 1.39 -22.82 -20.95
N LEU A 224 0.94 -24.07 -21.00
CA LEU A 224 1.58 -25.22 -20.35
C LEU A 224 2.92 -25.61 -21.00
N GLU A 225 3.14 -25.24 -22.26
CA GLU A 225 4.44 -25.30 -22.95
C GLU A 225 5.43 -24.24 -22.42
N GLY A 226 5.16 -23.58 -21.29
CA GLY A 226 6.04 -22.60 -20.66
C GLY A 226 5.98 -21.21 -21.29
N ARG A 227 4.80 -20.77 -21.73
CA ARG A 227 4.57 -19.36 -22.15
C ARG A 227 3.79 -18.55 -21.13
N ALA A 228 3.12 -19.20 -20.20
CA ALA A 228 2.39 -18.55 -19.13
C ALA A 228 3.26 -18.11 -17.96
N GLU A 229 4.47 -18.67 -17.84
CA GLU A 229 5.41 -18.31 -16.79
C GLU A 229 5.77 -16.82 -16.84
N ILE A 230 5.61 -16.14 -15.70
CA ILE A 230 5.89 -14.71 -15.59
C ILE A 230 7.38 -14.52 -15.29
N LYS A 231 8.04 -13.72 -16.13
CA LYS A 231 9.47 -13.42 -15.97
C LYS A 231 9.65 -12.09 -15.24
N PRO A 232 10.32 -12.07 -14.08
CA PRO A 232 10.58 -10.82 -13.37
C PRO A 232 11.39 -9.83 -14.24
N PRO A 233 11.13 -8.52 -14.13
CA PRO A 233 11.91 -7.51 -14.86
C PRO A 233 13.42 -7.66 -14.62
N GLY A 234 14.20 -7.76 -15.69
CA GLY A 234 15.66 -7.92 -15.64
C GLY A 234 16.17 -9.36 -15.50
N LYS A 235 15.29 -10.38 -15.46
CA LYS A 235 15.67 -11.79 -15.53
C LYS A 235 15.25 -12.43 -16.87
N ASN A 236 16.13 -13.23 -17.45
CA ASN A 236 15.87 -13.95 -18.71
C ASN A 236 15.13 -15.29 -18.54
N LEU A 237 15.07 -15.80 -17.30
CA LEU A 237 14.47 -17.09 -16.92
C LEU A 237 13.43 -16.83 -15.82
N GLY A 238 12.28 -17.51 -15.87
CA GLY A 238 11.32 -17.46 -14.78
C GLY A 238 11.71 -18.40 -13.63
N ASP A 239 10.75 -18.77 -12.80
CA ASP A 239 10.95 -19.53 -11.55
C ASP A 239 10.75 -21.05 -11.68
N GLY A 240 10.34 -21.55 -12.85
CA GLY A 240 10.17 -22.95 -13.19
C GLY A 240 8.79 -23.51 -12.86
N VAL A 241 7.86 -22.65 -12.43
CA VAL A 241 6.49 -23.03 -12.04
C VAL A 241 5.50 -22.20 -12.85
N ILE A 242 4.36 -22.81 -13.17
CA ILE A 242 3.22 -22.12 -13.76
C ILE A 242 2.04 -22.35 -12.81
N THR A 243 1.75 -21.34 -11.99
CA THR A 243 0.59 -21.37 -11.09
C THR A 243 -0.72 -21.26 -11.87
N ALA A 244 -1.84 -21.72 -11.27
CA ALA A 244 -3.16 -21.54 -11.87
C ALA A 244 -3.51 -20.06 -12.15
N GLN A 245 -2.94 -19.13 -11.37
CA GLN A 245 -3.06 -17.69 -11.62
C GLN A 245 -2.28 -17.24 -12.87
N GLU A 246 -1.02 -17.65 -13.02
CA GLU A 246 -0.23 -17.34 -14.23
C GLU A 246 -0.86 -17.94 -15.48
N LEU A 247 -1.36 -19.17 -15.35
CA LEU A 247 -2.12 -19.83 -16.39
C LEU A 247 -3.35 -19.00 -16.79
N TYR A 248 -4.15 -18.57 -15.81
CA TYR A 248 -5.30 -17.69 -16.04
C TYR A 248 -4.92 -16.40 -16.76
N LEU A 249 -3.84 -15.73 -16.36
CA LEU A 249 -3.43 -14.46 -16.95
C LEU A 249 -3.02 -14.58 -18.41
N TYR A 250 -2.26 -15.62 -18.71
CA TYR A 250 -1.88 -15.92 -20.07
C TYR A 250 -3.11 -16.19 -20.94
N LEU A 251 -4.04 -17.00 -20.44
CA LEU A 251 -5.29 -17.30 -21.12
C LEU A 251 -6.14 -16.06 -21.32
N TRP A 252 -6.30 -15.22 -20.30
CA TRP A 252 -7.05 -13.98 -20.39
C TRP A 252 -6.47 -13.08 -21.48
N ASN A 253 -5.14 -12.90 -21.51
CA ASN A 253 -4.49 -12.06 -22.51
C ASN A 253 -4.58 -12.62 -23.93
N GLU A 254 -4.29 -13.91 -24.13
CA GLU A 254 -4.33 -14.55 -25.45
C GLU A 254 -5.74 -14.66 -26.03
N VAL A 255 -6.72 -15.04 -25.20
CA VAL A 255 -8.10 -15.25 -25.64
C VAL A 255 -8.80 -13.91 -25.85
N GLU A 256 -8.65 -12.93 -24.93
CA GLU A 256 -9.27 -11.61 -25.07
C GLU A 256 -8.73 -10.84 -26.29
N GLN A 257 -7.41 -10.87 -26.54
CA GLN A 257 -6.82 -10.21 -27.71
C GLN A 257 -7.33 -10.80 -29.03
N ARG A 258 -7.44 -12.14 -29.13
CA ARG A 258 -7.94 -12.82 -30.33
C ARG A 258 -9.44 -12.55 -30.55
N SER A 259 -10.24 -12.55 -29.48
CA SER A 259 -11.66 -12.25 -29.55
C SER A 259 -11.95 -10.79 -29.92
N ARG A 260 -11.11 -9.82 -29.51
CA ARG A 260 -11.28 -8.40 -29.87
C ARG A 260 -10.94 -8.07 -31.32
N THR A 261 -10.02 -8.82 -31.92
CA THR A 261 -9.47 -8.53 -33.27
C THR A 261 -10.24 -9.22 -34.40
N ASN A 262 -11.15 -10.14 -34.08
CA ASN A 262 -11.80 -10.99 -35.07
C ASN A 262 -13.33 -10.84 -34.98
N THR A 263 -13.95 -10.18 -35.97
CA THR A 263 -15.39 -9.85 -35.99
C THR A 263 -16.33 -11.05 -36.15
N GLN A 264 -15.78 -12.27 -36.23
CA GLN A 264 -16.51 -13.54 -36.37
C GLN A 264 -16.70 -14.29 -35.05
N PHE A 265 -16.11 -13.83 -33.93
CA PHE A 265 -16.17 -14.53 -32.65
C PHE A 265 -16.86 -13.68 -31.57
N ASP A 266 -17.74 -14.31 -30.78
CA ASP A 266 -18.23 -13.70 -29.55
C ASP A 266 -17.06 -13.50 -28.56
N THR A 267 -17.08 -12.39 -27.83
CA THR A 267 -16.00 -12.08 -26.89
C THR A 267 -16.01 -13.06 -25.72
N GLN A 268 -14.90 -13.78 -25.52
CA GLN A 268 -14.71 -14.67 -24.37
C GLN A 268 -13.81 -13.98 -23.34
N HIS A 269 -14.27 -13.93 -22.09
CA HIS A 269 -13.47 -13.52 -20.95
C HIS A 269 -13.25 -14.71 -20.02
N PRO A 270 -12.07 -15.37 -20.09
CA PRO A 270 -11.69 -16.35 -19.09
C PRO A 270 -11.77 -15.76 -17.68
N ASP A 271 -12.07 -16.60 -16.69
CA ASP A 271 -12.10 -16.19 -15.28
C ASP A 271 -11.61 -17.34 -14.38
N ILE A 272 -11.15 -17.00 -13.17
CA ILE A 272 -10.68 -17.97 -12.18
C ILE A 272 -11.30 -17.69 -10.82
N TYR A 273 -11.74 -18.75 -10.14
CA TYR A 273 -12.45 -18.66 -8.87
C TYR A 273 -11.91 -19.66 -7.85
N PRO A 274 -11.80 -19.30 -6.57
CA PRO A 274 -11.63 -20.29 -5.50
C PRO A 274 -12.96 -21.04 -5.24
N MET A 275 -12.88 -22.31 -4.86
CA MET A 275 -14.02 -23.07 -4.33
C MET A 275 -14.07 -23.01 -2.80
N ALA A 276 -15.11 -23.61 -2.20
CA ALA A 276 -15.18 -23.82 -0.75
C ALA A 276 -13.93 -24.56 -0.25
N ASP A 277 -13.49 -24.24 0.97
CA ASP A 277 -12.33 -24.85 1.65
C ASP A 277 -10.96 -24.56 0.99
N HIS A 278 -10.87 -23.56 0.10
CA HIS A 278 -9.60 -23.03 -0.41
C HIS A 278 -8.81 -22.27 0.68
N GLU A 279 -7.53 -22.62 0.89
CA GLU A 279 -6.68 -22.07 1.96
C GLU A 279 -5.50 -21.22 1.43
N GLY A 280 -5.62 -20.70 0.20
CA GLY A 280 -4.60 -19.86 -0.42
C GLY A 280 -3.47 -20.62 -1.11
N GLY A 281 -3.59 -21.95 -1.22
CA GLY A 281 -2.70 -22.75 -2.07
C GLY A 281 -2.86 -22.42 -3.55
N GLN A 282 -1.93 -22.87 -4.40
CA GLN A 282 -2.07 -22.76 -5.86
C GLN A 282 -1.88 -24.13 -6.49
N PHE A 283 -2.77 -24.51 -7.41
CA PHE A 283 -2.49 -25.62 -8.30
C PHE A 283 -1.35 -25.20 -9.22
N MET A 284 -0.29 -26.00 -9.25
CA MET A 284 0.96 -25.67 -9.96
C MET A 284 1.23 -26.65 -11.08
N PHE A 285 1.61 -26.14 -12.25
CA PHE A 285 2.27 -26.86 -13.33
C PHE A 285 3.76 -26.51 -13.31
N LEU A 286 4.57 -27.31 -13.99
CA LEU A 286 6.02 -27.12 -14.06
C LEU A 286 6.39 -26.66 -15.46
N ASP A 287 7.30 -25.68 -15.57
CA ASP A 287 7.78 -25.23 -16.86
C ASP A 287 8.64 -26.33 -17.50
N PRO A 288 8.30 -26.83 -18.71
CA PRO A 288 9.07 -27.90 -19.35
C PRO A 288 10.48 -27.46 -19.81
N LYS A 289 10.79 -26.15 -19.84
CA LYS A 289 12.02 -25.59 -20.41
C LYS A 289 13.13 -25.34 -19.39
N HIS A 290 12.86 -25.28 -18.08
CA HIS A 290 13.91 -25.17 -17.07
C HIS A 290 13.48 -25.67 -15.68
N ALA A 291 14.48 -25.90 -14.81
CA ALA A 291 14.26 -26.31 -13.43
C ALA A 291 13.77 -25.13 -12.55
N LEU A 292 13.34 -25.45 -11.33
CA LEU A 292 13.01 -24.47 -10.29
C LEU A 292 14.17 -23.48 -10.10
N ASN A 293 13.84 -22.20 -10.11
CA ASN A 293 14.80 -21.10 -10.08
C ASN A 293 14.24 -19.90 -9.31
N PHE A 294 14.03 -20.11 -8.00
CA PHE A 294 13.47 -19.07 -7.13
C PHE A 294 14.35 -17.83 -7.10
N ALA A 295 13.72 -16.66 -7.00
CA ALA A 295 14.47 -15.44 -6.76
C ALA A 295 15.06 -15.43 -5.34
N GLU A 296 16.27 -14.87 -5.18
CA GLU A 296 16.76 -14.52 -3.83
C GLU A 296 15.90 -13.40 -3.25
N ARG A 297 15.41 -13.60 -2.04
CA ARG A 297 14.60 -12.60 -1.33
C ARG A 297 15.43 -11.86 -0.30
N LYS A 298 15.37 -10.52 -0.34
CA LYS A 298 15.74 -9.69 0.81
C LYS A 298 14.51 -9.54 1.68
N GLU A 299 14.58 -10.02 2.91
CA GLU A 299 13.48 -9.89 3.86
C GLU A 299 13.23 -8.40 4.15
N ARG A 300 12.02 -7.92 3.83
CA ARG A 300 11.58 -6.54 4.07
C ARG A 300 10.27 -6.57 4.85
N ASN A 301 10.10 -5.64 5.78
CA ASN A 301 8.80 -5.43 6.39
C ASN A 301 7.89 -4.75 5.33
N PRO A 302 6.76 -5.37 4.94
CA PRO A 302 5.92 -4.85 3.89
C PRO A 302 5.27 -3.51 4.23
N TYR A 303 5.14 -3.20 5.53
CA TYR A 303 4.55 -1.95 5.99
C TYR A 303 5.64 -1.02 6.50
N PRO A 304 5.69 0.24 6.03
CA PRO A 304 6.75 1.16 6.36
C PRO A 304 6.63 1.75 7.77
N GLY A 305 5.51 1.53 8.47
CA GLY A 305 5.19 2.20 9.73
C GLY A 305 4.61 3.59 9.51
N LEU A 306 4.98 4.57 10.33
CA LEU A 306 4.46 5.94 10.21
C LEU A 306 5.06 6.74 9.03
N ARG A 307 6.16 6.28 8.42
CA ARG A 307 6.75 6.95 7.25
C ARG A 307 5.94 6.67 5.98
N ALA A 308 6.08 7.51 4.96
CA ALA A 308 5.53 7.26 3.64
C ALA A 308 6.23 6.08 2.93
N TYR A 309 5.51 5.40 2.03
CA TYR A 309 6.11 4.48 1.06
C TYR A 309 7.00 5.26 0.09
N ARG A 310 8.18 4.71 -0.19
CA ARG A 310 9.17 5.32 -1.09
C ARG A 310 9.01 4.79 -2.51
N LYS A 311 9.65 5.48 -3.46
CA LYS A 311 9.63 5.11 -4.89
C LYS A 311 10.17 3.72 -5.22
N ASP A 312 11.03 3.17 -4.36
CA ASP A 312 11.60 1.82 -4.46
C ASP A 312 10.77 0.74 -3.75
N GLU A 313 9.62 1.12 -3.19
CA GLU A 313 8.67 0.24 -2.48
C GLU A 313 7.31 0.19 -3.19
N ALA A 314 7.31 0.48 -4.49
CA ALA A 314 6.12 0.48 -5.34
C ALA A 314 5.46 -0.90 -5.44
N ASP A 315 6.26 -1.96 -5.31
CA ASP A 315 5.84 -3.36 -5.25
C ASP A 315 5.09 -3.73 -3.96
N LEU A 316 5.10 -2.84 -2.96
CA LEU A 316 4.40 -2.98 -1.68
C LEU A 316 3.23 -1.99 -1.53
N PHE A 317 2.95 -1.17 -2.55
CA PHE A 317 1.91 -0.13 -2.49
C PHE A 317 0.64 -0.54 -3.24
N PHE A 318 -0.42 -0.87 -2.48
CA PHE A 318 -1.69 -1.40 -3.00
C PHE A 318 -2.90 -0.53 -2.61
N GLY A 319 -4.07 -0.82 -3.20
CA GLY A 319 -5.33 -0.15 -2.87
C GLY A 319 -5.56 1.22 -3.50
N ARG A 320 -4.67 1.72 -4.37
CA ARG A 320 -4.84 3.03 -5.05
C ARG A 320 -4.79 2.97 -6.58
N LYS A 321 -4.98 1.79 -7.17
CA LYS A 321 -4.82 1.56 -8.62
C LYS A 321 -5.66 2.51 -9.48
N LYS A 322 -6.94 2.70 -9.12
CA LYS A 322 -7.85 3.58 -9.85
C LYS A 322 -7.38 5.04 -9.80
N GLN A 323 -7.04 5.52 -8.61
CA GLN A 323 -6.62 6.90 -8.38
C GLN A 323 -5.28 7.20 -9.07
N VAL A 324 -4.35 6.23 -9.06
CA VAL A 324 -3.08 6.34 -9.79
C VAL A 324 -3.35 6.52 -11.27
N GLN A 325 -4.21 5.70 -11.87
CA GLN A 325 -4.55 5.82 -13.29
C GLN A 325 -5.23 7.16 -13.62
N GLU A 326 -6.15 7.62 -12.78
CA GLU A 326 -6.81 8.92 -12.95
C GLU A 326 -5.81 10.08 -12.96
N VAL A 327 -4.81 10.02 -12.07
CA VAL A 327 -3.74 11.02 -12.00
C VAL A 327 -2.80 10.94 -13.19
N LEU A 328 -2.42 9.74 -13.64
CA LEU A 328 -1.61 9.56 -14.85
C LEU A 328 -2.33 10.15 -16.08
N ASN A 329 -3.61 9.85 -16.25
CA ASN A 329 -4.43 10.39 -17.35
C ASN A 329 -4.56 11.93 -17.30
N LYS A 330 -4.53 12.53 -16.10
CA LYS A 330 -4.46 13.98 -15.93
C LYS A 330 -3.08 14.50 -16.33
N LEU A 331 -2.01 13.88 -15.84
CA LEU A 331 -0.63 14.26 -16.13
C LEU A 331 -0.23 14.07 -17.61
N GLU A 332 -0.97 13.29 -18.40
CA GLU A 332 -0.82 13.28 -19.86
C GLU A 332 -1.27 14.60 -20.51
N LYS A 333 -2.21 15.32 -19.88
CA LYS A 333 -2.86 16.52 -20.42
C LYS A 333 -2.34 17.81 -19.80
N THR A 334 -1.66 17.72 -18.66
CA THR A 334 -1.10 18.86 -17.93
C THR A 334 0.30 18.53 -17.41
N HIS A 335 1.16 19.55 -17.31
CA HIS A 335 2.46 19.45 -16.66
C HIS A 335 2.41 19.78 -15.17
N VAL A 336 1.30 20.32 -14.70
CA VAL A 336 1.11 20.70 -13.30
C VAL A 336 -0.10 20.00 -12.71
N LEU A 337 0.05 19.45 -11.50
CA LEU A 337 -1.01 18.79 -10.76
C LEU A 337 -0.95 19.15 -9.28
N ILE A 338 -2.11 19.38 -8.67
CA ILE A 338 -2.25 19.64 -7.25
C ILE A 338 -3.07 18.50 -6.64
N VAL A 339 -2.45 17.72 -5.76
CA VAL A 339 -3.11 16.64 -5.01
C VAL A 339 -3.50 17.13 -3.62
N SER A 340 -4.80 17.27 -3.40
CA SER A 340 -5.37 17.72 -2.14
C SER A 340 -6.07 16.58 -1.40
N ALA A 341 -5.82 16.47 -0.09
CA ALA A 341 -6.50 15.52 0.81
C ALA A 341 -6.24 15.88 2.28
N PRO A 342 -7.07 15.43 3.23
CA PRO A 342 -6.76 15.55 4.66
C PRO A 342 -5.39 14.94 5.05
N SER A 343 -4.92 15.26 6.26
CA SER A 343 -3.73 14.61 6.83
C SER A 343 -3.97 13.10 7.00
N GLY A 344 -2.92 12.30 6.82
CA GLY A 344 -2.99 10.84 6.97
C GLY A 344 -3.64 10.06 5.81
N PHE A 345 -4.05 10.70 4.71
CA PHE A 345 -4.66 10.00 3.55
C PHE A 345 -3.62 9.35 2.60
N GLY A 346 -2.33 9.48 2.94
CA GLY A 346 -1.23 8.87 2.19
C GLY A 346 -0.81 9.64 0.93
N LYS A 347 -0.98 10.97 0.86
CA LYS A 347 -0.63 11.81 -0.31
C LYS A 347 0.81 11.57 -0.79
N THR A 348 1.79 11.62 0.11
CA THR A 348 3.20 11.39 -0.21
C THR A 348 3.43 9.97 -0.75
N SER A 349 2.90 8.94 -0.08
CA SER A 349 2.98 7.54 -0.54
C SER A 349 2.32 7.37 -1.92
N PHE A 350 1.16 7.99 -2.13
CA PHE A 350 0.41 7.94 -3.39
C PHE A 350 1.22 8.50 -4.56
N ILE A 351 1.90 9.63 -4.38
CA ILE A 351 2.77 10.18 -5.42
C ILE A 351 4.05 9.35 -5.58
N GLN A 352 4.77 9.08 -4.49
CA GLN A 352 6.11 8.48 -4.58
C GLN A 352 6.10 7.00 -4.98
N ALA A 353 5.17 6.20 -4.43
CA ALA A 353 5.10 4.76 -4.65
C ALA A 353 4.00 4.35 -5.64
N GLY A 354 2.98 5.20 -5.84
CA GLY A 354 1.92 4.95 -6.82
C GLY A 354 2.19 5.57 -8.19
N VAL A 355 2.25 6.90 -8.24
CA VAL A 355 2.30 7.67 -9.50
C VAL A 355 3.69 7.70 -10.13
N PHE A 356 4.71 8.08 -9.35
CA PHE A 356 6.06 8.30 -9.86
C PHE A 356 6.69 7.05 -10.52
N PRO A 357 6.56 5.81 -9.98
CA PRO A 357 7.14 4.63 -10.63
C PRO A 357 6.61 4.41 -12.04
N LYS A 358 5.33 4.73 -12.29
CA LYS A 358 4.71 4.67 -13.62
C LYS A 358 5.20 5.77 -14.55
N LEU A 359 5.43 6.97 -14.03
CA LEU A 359 6.07 8.04 -14.80
C LEU A 359 7.53 7.71 -15.11
N LYS A 360 8.27 7.09 -14.18
CA LYS A 360 9.63 6.64 -14.41
C LYS A 360 9.70 5.54 -15.48
N GLU A 361 8.77 4.58 -15.46
CA GLU A 361 8.68 3.54 -16.48
C GLU A 361 8.36 4.12 -17.86
N ALA A 362 7.43 5.06 -17.94
CA ALA A 362 6.99 5.65 -19.20
C ALA A 362 7.96 6.71 -19.77
N LEU A 363 8.67 7.44 -18.91
CA LEU A 363 9.43 8.64 -19.26
C LEU A 363 10.89 8.59 -18.80
N ASP A 364 11.39 7.51 -18.20
CA ASP A 364 12.74 7.46 -17.58
C ASP A 364 13.06 8.67 -16.67
N ALA A 365 12.02 9.17 -15.97
CA ALA A 365 12.11 10.43 -15.25
C ALA A 365 12.83 10.33 -13.89
N GLU A 366 13.51 11.42 -13.50
CA GLU A 366 14.06 11.60 -12.15
C GLU A 366 13.02 12.25 -11.21
N LEU A 367 12.97 11.81 -9.93
CA LEU A 367 12.14 12.44 -8.90
C LEU A 367 12.98 13.43 -8.07
N LEU A 368 12.59 14.69 -8.08
CA LEU A 368 13.07 15.72 -7.16
C LEU A 368 11.96 15.99 -6.13
N VAL A 369 12.27 15.91 -4.84
CA VAL A 369 11.29 16.16 -3.77
C VAL A 369 11.72 17.40 -2.98
N PHE A 370 10.82 18.35 -2.84
CA PHE A 370 10.97 19.54 -2.01
C PHE A 370 9.81 19.62 -1.02
N ARG A 371 10.10 19.86 0.26
CA ARG A 371 9.09 20.15 1.28
C ARG A 371 9.44 21.51 1.90
N PRO A 372 8.56 22.53 1.80
CA PRO A 372 8.82 23.85 2.37
C PRO A 372 9.23 23.74 3.84
N GLY A 373 10.32 24.41 4.21
CA GLY A 373 10.79 24.55 5.58
C GLY A 373 10.62 25.98 6.11
N PRO A 374 11.35 26.34 7.18
CA PRO A 374 11.28 27.66 7.79
C PRO A 374 11.70 28.83 6.88
N LYS A 375 12.56 28.58 5.87
CA LYS A 375 13.04 29.62 4.94
C LYS A 375 12.93 29.15 3.48
N PRO A 376 11.71 28.98 2.96
CA PRO A 376 11.44 28.23 1.74
C PRO A 376 12.11 28.81 0.49
N ALA A 377 12.22 30.14 0.33
CA ALA A 377 12.85 30.75 -0.84
C ALA A 377 14.35 30.43 -0.94
N SER A 378 15.03 30.54 0.19
CA SER A 378 16.45 30.22 0.30
C SER A 378 16.70 28.72 0.10
N GLU A 379 15.84 27.86 0.65
CA GLU A 379 15.89 26.41 0.47
C GLU A 379 15.62 26.00 -0.99
N TRP A 380 14.66 26.66 -1.65
CA TRP A 380 14.34 26.46 -3.06
C TRP A 380 15.47 26.88 -3.98
N THR A 381 16.10 28.03 -3.71
CA THR A 381 17.26 28.51 -4.49
C THR A 381 18.40 27.50 -4.44
N ALA A 382 18.64 26.89 -3.27
CA ALA A 382 19.61 25.82 -3.11
C ALA A 382 19.23 24.54 -3.89
N LEU A 383 17.97 24.34 -4.29
CA LEU A 383 17.54 23.22 -5.13
C LEU A 383 17.41 23.56 -6.61
N ASN A 384 17.21 24.84 -6.95
CA ASN A 384 16.94 25.32 -8.31
C ASN A 384 18.00 24.87 -9.33
N PHE A 385 19.24 24.65 -8.90
CA PHE A 385 20.30 24.11 -9.77
C PHE A 385 20.01 22.69 -10.31
N LYS A 386 19.04 21.96 -9.75
CA LYS A 386 18.66 20.61 -10.16
C LYS A 386 17.45 20.57 -11.09
N VAL A 387 16.64 21.63 -11.16
CA VAL A 387 15.44 21.68 -11.98
C VAL A 387 15.82 22.10 -13.41
N ASP A 388 15.54 21.24 -14.38
CA ASP A 388 15.91 21.42 -15.78
C ASP A 388 14.69 21.15 -16.68
N LEU A 389 14.27 22.18 -17.42
CA LEU A 389 13.07 22.15 -18.27
C LEU A 389 13.17 21.13 -19.43
N ASP A 390 14.40 20.78 -19.84
CA ASP A 390 14.67 19.88 -20.97
C ASP A 390 14.89 18.42 -20.53
N ARG A 391 14.96 18.14 -19.22
CA ARG A 391 15.11 16.79 -18.67
C ARG A 391 13.77 16.15 -18.32
N GLN A 392 13.75 14.82 -18.36
CA GLN A 392 12.61 14.04 -17.86
C GLN A 392 12.66 14.07 -16.33
N GLN A 393 11.91 14.99 -15.74
CA GLN A 393 11.90 15.24 -14.31
C GLN A 393 10.49 15.35 -13.78
N VAL A 394 10.29 14.87 -12.56
CA VAL A 394 9.10 15.09 -11.75
C VAL A 394 9.54 15.84 -10.51
N VAL A 395 9.11 17.09 -10.38
CA VAL A 395 9.30 17.91 -9.18
C VAL A 395 8.08 17.75 -8.29
N LEU A 396 8.25 17.13 -7.14
CA LEU A 396 7.24 16.99 -6.11
C LEU A 396 7.46 18.06 -5.04
N ILE A 397 6.57 19.06 -4.98
CA ILE A 397 6.46 20.00 -3.87
C ILE A 397 5.51 19.36 -2.84
N ASP A 398 6.07 18.61 -1.90
CA ASP A 398 5.33 17.85 -0.89
C ASP A 398 5.00 18.72 0.34
N GLN A 399 3.78 18.58 0.86
CA GLN A 399 3.28 19.31 2.03
C GLN A 399 3.39 20.83 1.88
N LEU A 400 2.80 21.37 0.82
CA LEU A 400 2.79 22.82 0.54
C LEU A 400 2.18 23.63 1.69
N GLU A 401 1.31 23.04 2.52
CA GLU A 401 0.80 23.69 3.73
C GLU A 401 1.90 24.22 4.66
N GLU A 402 3.10 23.62 4.63
CA GLU A 402 4.25 24.06 5.45
C GLU A 402 4.74 25.45 5.07
N LEU A 403 4.43 25.92 3.86
CA LEU A 403 4.66 27.31 3.46
C LEU A 403 3.90 28.29 4.38
N TYR A 404 2.68 27.92 4.79
CA TYR A 404 1.82 28.76 5.62
C TYR A 404 2.01 28.47 7.11
N THR A 405 2.46 27.27 7.48
CA THR A 405 2.59 26.86 8.88
C THR A 405 4.01 26.96 9.42
N ALA A 406 5.05 26.66 8.65
CA ALA A 406 6.42 26.58 9.15
C ALA A 406 7.29 27.79 8.78
N CYS A 407 6.92 28.56 7.76
CA CYS A 407 7.72 29.70 7.28
C CYS A 407 7.90 30.77 8.37
N GLU A 408 9.13 31.25 8.55
CA GLU A 408 9.50 32.21 9.61
C GLU A 408 9.18 33.66 9.26
N SER A 409 8.98 34.00 7.99
CA SER A 409 8.74 35.38 7.55
C SER A 409 7.90 35.47 6.28
N ALA A 410 7.09 36.53 6.19
CA ALA A 410 6.29 36.81 4.99
C ALA A 410 7.17 37.07 3.75
N GLU A 411 8.35 37.67 3.93
CA GLU A 411 9.31 37.91 2.85
C GLU A 411 9.81 36.59 2.23
N GLN A 412 10.18 35.59 3.05
CA GLN A 412 10.59 34.27 2.54
C GLN A 412 9.43 33.54 1.84
N GLN A 413 8.19 33.72 2.31
CA GLN A 413 7.03 33.17 1.62
C GLN A 413 6.86 33.81 0.25
N GLU A 414 6.85 35.15 0.19
CA GLU A 414 6.65 35.90 -1.06
C GLU A 414 7.72 35.57 -2.10
N GLN A 415 9.00 35.59 -1.72
CA GLN A 415 10.11 35.23 -2.63
C GLN A 415 10.00 33.81 -3.18
N PHE A 416 9.49 32.88 -2.37
CA PHE A 416 9.29 31.49 -2.80
C PHE A 416 8.11 31.36 -3.75
N GLU A 417 7.00 32.06 -3.46
CA GLU A 417 5.84 32.12 -4.33
C GLU A 417 6.23 32.70 -5.70
N ASP A 418 6.97 33.82 -5.72
CA ASP A 418 7.45 34.45 -6.96
C ASP A 418 8.32 33.49 -7.79
N ALA A 419 9.27 32.79 -7.16
CA ALA A 419 10.12 31.82 -7.85
C ALA A 419 9.35 30.61 -8.42
N LEU A 420 8.28 30.17 -7.73
CA LEU A 420 7.41 29.12 -8.25
C LEU A 420 6.53 29.65 -9.39
N VAL A 421 6.00 30.87 -9.28
CA VAL A 421 5.23 31.52 -10.35
C VAL A 421 6.08 31.59 -11.62
N ASP A 422 7.32 32.08 -11.54
CA ASP A 422 8.25 32.14 -12.67
C ASP A 422 8.45 30.77 -13.36
N LEU A 423 8.64 29.71 -12.56
CA LEU A 423 8.79 28.34 -13.07
C LEU A 423 7.50 27.86 -13.75
N LEU A 424 6.35 28.09 -13.13
CA LEU A 424 5.05 27.61 -13.61
C LEU A 424 4.59 28.37 -14.85
N GLU A 425 4.79 29.69 -14.91
CA GLU A 425 4.55 30.50 -16.11
C GLU A 425 5.44 30.05 -17.26
N THR A 426 6.71 29.77 -16.99
CA THR A 426 7.64 29.22 -18.00
C THR A 426 7.13 27.87 -18.52
N LEU A 427 6.54 27.03 -17.68
CA LEU A 427 5.95 25.77 -18.09
C LEU A 427 4.68 25.95 -18.92
N VAL A 428 3.74 26.77 -18.45
CA VAL A 428 2.43 26.98 -19.06
C VAL A 428 2.51 27.72 -20.40
N HIS A 429 3.37 28.74 -20.50
CA HIS A 429 3.47 29.60 -21.70
C HIS A 429 4.52 29.13 -22.72
N HIS A 430 5.14 27.97 -22.52
CA HIS A 430 6.19 27.52 -23.43
C HIS A 430 5.65 27.19 -24.83
N PRO A 431 6.29 27.69 -25.91
CA PRO A 431 5.83 27.50 -27.30
C PRO A 431 5.71 26.04 -27.74
N LYS A 432 6.39 25.13 -27.03
CA LYS A 432 6.39 23.68 -27.28
C LYS A 432 5.88 22.92 -26.06
N MET A 433 4.76 23.35 -25.48
CA MET A 433 4.18 22.73 -24.28
C MET A 433 4.10 21.19 -24.40
N HIS A 434 3.70 20.64 -25.55
CA HIS A 434 3.63 19.19 -25.75
C HIS A 434 4.99 18.45 -25.80
N GLN A 435 6.11 19.16 -25.93
CA GLN A 435 7.47 18.58 -25.96
C GLN A 435 8.20 18.71 -24.63
N GLN A 436 7.59 19.39 -23.64
CA GLN A 436 8.18 19.54 -22.31
C GLN A 436 8.21 18.20 -21.57
N LYS A 437 9.30 18.01 -20.82
CA LYS A 437 9.62 16.77 -20.13
C LYS A 437 9.56 16.90 -18.59
N LEU A 438 9.38 18.12 -18.09
CA LEU A 438 9.23 18.43 -16.67
C LEU A 438 7.74 18.36 -16.26
N LYS A 439 7.47 17.68 -15.14
CA LYS A 439 6.16 17.69 -14.47
C LYS A 439 6.31 18.21 -13.04
N VAL A 440 5.39 19.06 -12.60
CA VAL A 440 5.36 19.63 -11.24
C VAL A 440 4.11 19.14 -10.52
N ILE A 441 4.29 18.49 -9.39
CA ILE A 441 3.20 17.95 -8.57
C ILE A 441 3.28 18.61 -7.19
N PHE A 442 2.18 19.22 -6.76
CA PHE A 442 2.02 19.72 -5.40
C PHE A 442 1.20 18.73 -4.58
N THR A 443 1.56 18.53 -3.32
CA THR A 443 0.63 17.95 -2.34
C THR A 443 0.27 19.02 -1.32
N ILE A 444 -1.01 19.09 -0.97
CA ILE A 444 -1.51 20.04 0.03
C ILE A 444 -2.58 19.39 0.89
N ARG A 445 -2.70 19.80 2.15
CA ARG A 445 -3.87 19.44 2.95
C ARG A 445 -5.14 20.18 2.52
N SER A 446 -6.27 19.50 2.59
CA SER A 446 -7.55 20.05 2.12
C SER A 446 -8.04 21.27 2.90
N ASP A 447 -7.70 21.37 4.19
CA ASP A 447 -7.95 22.55 5.04
C ASP A 447 -7.11 23.77 4.62
N PHE A 448 -6.02 23.57 3.88
CA PHE A 448 -5.17 24.64 3.33
C PHE A 448 -5.49 25.01 1.86
N GLU A 449 -6.53 24.42 1.26
CA GLU A 449 -6.95 24.75 -0.12
C GLU A 449 -7.30 26.24 -0.27
N TRP A 450 -7.83 26.88 0.78
CA TRP A 450 -8.23 28.28 0.69
C TRP A 450 -7.04 29.23 0.74
N GLN A 451 -6.03 28.99 1.59
CA GLN A 451 -4.78 29.78 1.57
C GLN A 451 -4.09 29.63 0.23
N PHE A 452 -4.02 28.41 -0.31
CA PHE A 452 -3.44 28.19 -1.63
C PHE A 452 -4.18 28.97 -2.71
N LYS A 453 -5.52 28.96 -2.72
CA LYS A 453 -6.30 29.75 -3.68
C LYS A 453 -6.06 31.26 -3.58
N ALA A 454 -5.64 31.75 -2.41
CA ALA A 454 -5.30 33.15 -2.19
C ALA A 454 -3.82 33.47 -2.47
N SER A 455 -2.98 32.47 -2.77
CA SER A 455 -1.55 32.65 -3.05
C SER A 455 -1.30 33.05 -4.50
N LYS A 456 -0.15 33.71 -4.77
CA LYS A 456 0.27 34.05 -6.14
C LYS A 456 0.41 32.81 -7.03
N ILE A 457 0.78 31.67 -6.43
CA ILE A 457 0.92 30.38 -7.14
C ILE A 457 -0.40 29.96 -7.80
N ALA A 458 -1.54 30.18 -7.14
CA ALA A 458 -2.84 29.78 -7.68
C ALA A 458 -3.31 30.65 -8.86
N GLU A 459 -2.86 31.91 -8.92
CA GLU A 459 -3.22 32.84 -9.99
C GLU A 459 -2.79 32.32 -11.37
N VAL A 460 -1.64 31.65 -11.46
CA VAL A 460 -1.11 31.03 -12.68
C VAL A 460 -2.10 30.05 -13.33
N PHE A 461 -3.01 29.46 -12.53
CA PHE A 461 -3.95 28.44 -12.99
C PHE A 461 -5.41 28.92 -13.09
N TRP A 462 -5.70 30.14 -12.62
CA TRP A 462 -7.07 30.57 -12.33
C TRP A 462 -7.85 31.07 -13.54
N GLU A 463 -7.17 31.52 -14.61
CA GLU A 463 -7.86 32.20 -15.70
C GLU A 463 -8.64 31.30 -16.68
N ASN A 464 -8.46 29.96 -16.72
CA ASN A 464 -9.30 29.11 -17.60
C ASN A 464 -9.50 27.62 -17.23
N GLU A 465 -8.73 26.98 -16.34
CA GLU A 465 -8.76 25.49 -16.24
C GLU A 465 -8.55 24.89 -14.82
N THR A 466 -8.92 25.61 -13.76
CA THR A 466 -8.70 25.22 -12.35
C THR A 466 -9.12 23.78 -12.00
N HIS A 467 -10.22 23.28 -12.56
CA HIS A 467 -10.68 21.90 -12.32
C HIS A 467 -9.77 20.82 -12.92
N LYS A 468 -8.95 21.14 -13.93
CA LYS A 468 -8.10 20.15 -14.59
C LYS A 468 -6.85 19.82 -13.78
N VAL A 469 -6.24 20.82 -13.13
CA VAL A 469 -5.00 20.68 -12.35
C VAL A 469 -5.22 20.12 -10.94
N PHE A 470 -6.40 20.30 -10.36
CA PHE A 470 -6.70 19.73 -9.04
C PHE A 470 -7.12 18.26 -9.11
N TYR A 471 -6.59 17.47 -8.18
CA TYR A 471 -7.03 16.11 -7.88
C TYR A 471 -7.26 15.96 -6.39
N ARG A 472 -8.52 15.82 -5.98
CA ARG A 472 -8.87 15.53 -4.58
C ARG A 472 -8.78 14.03 -4.36
N LEU A 473 -7.76 13.59 -3.61
CA LEU A 473 -7.57 12.18 -3.33
C LEU A 473 -8.65 11.70 -2.36
N PRO A 474 -9.56 10.79 -2.77
CA PRO A 474 -10.63 10.33 -1.90
C PRO A 474 -10.10 9.47 -0.74
N PRO A 475 -10.87 9.32 0.35
CA PRO A 475 -10.59 8.28 1.35
C PRO A 475 -10.56 6.90 0.68
N MET A 476 -9.76 5.98 1.21
CA MET A 476 -9.81 4.58 0.73
C MET A 476 -11.18 3.99 1.07
N ILE A 477 -11.80 3.32 0.10
CA ILE A 477 -12.97 2.48 0.38
C ILE A 477 -12.52 1.16 1.03
N LEU A 478 -13.44 0.41 1.64
CA LEU A 478 -13.12 -0.83 2.37
C LEU A 478 -12.33 -1.85 1.52
N SER A 479 -12.67 -2.00 0.23
CA SER A 479 -11.92 -2.91 -0.65
C SER A 479 -10.49 -2.43 -0.94
N GLU A 480 -10.31 -1.12 -1.13
CA GLU A 480 -8.99 -0.50 -1.33
C GLU A 480 -8.14 -0.63 -0.05
N LEU A 481 -8.75 -0.44 1.11
CA LEU A 481 -8.09 -0.60 2.40
C LEU A 481 -7.70 -2.07 2.65
N LYS A 482 -8.59 -3.01 2.31
CA LYS A 482 -8.29 -4.44 2.38
C LYS A 482 -7.10 -4.79 1.50
N GLU A 483 -7.04 -4.29 0.26
CA GLU A 483 -5.88 -4.49 -0.61
C GLU A 483 -4.60 -3.91 0.00
N ALA A 484 -4.66 -2.68 0.53
CA ALA A 484 -3.52 -2.02 1.16
C ALA A 484 -3.02 -2.72 2.44
N ILE A 485 -3.84 -3.57 3.06
CA ILE A 485 -3.46 -4.44 4.18
C ILE A 485 -2.98 -5.78 3.65
N VAL A 486 -3.82 -6.53 2.95
CA VAL A 486 -3.56 -7.94 2.65
C VAL A 486 -2.44 -8.14 1.63
N GLN A 487 -2.41 -7.31 0.59
CA GLN A 487 -1.50 -7.52 -0.53
C GLN A 487 -0.03 -7.32 -0.16
N PRO A 488 0.40 -6.26 0.55
CA PRO A 488 1.79 -6.13 0.99
C PRO A 488 2.27 -7.32 1.84
N ALA A 489 1.45 -7.77 2.80
CA ALA A 489 1.74 -8.97 3.60
C ALA A 489 1.92 -10.19 2.69
N PHE A 490 0.99 -10.41 1.78
CA PHE A 490 1.04 -11.52 0.84
C PHE A 490 2.29 -11.48 -0.06
N VAL A 491 2.67 -10.30 -0.57
CA VAL A 491 3.91 -10.11 -1.34
C VAL A 491 5.10 -10.61 -0.53
N GLU A 492 5.16 -10.24 0.74
CA GLU A 492 6.20 -10.65 1.67
C GLU A 492 5.87 -11.99 2.39
N ALA A 493 4.99 -12.82 1.82
CA ALA A 493 4.64 -14.16 2.29
C ALA A 493 4.15 -14.24 3.75
N TYR A 494 3.51 -13.18 4.25
CA TYR A 494 2.78 -13.18 5.51
C TYR A 494 1.29 -13.45 5.29
N ASP A 495 0.68 -14.14 6.26
CA ASP A 495 -0.74 -14.47 6.28
C ASP A 495 -1.48 -13.93 7.47
N PHE A 496 -2.79 -13.80 7.34
CA PHE A 496 -3.69 -13.57 8.46
C PHE A 496 -4.31 -14.90 8.87
N GLU A 497 -4.42 -15.13 10.17
CA GLU A 497 -5.04 -16.33 10.75
C GLU A 497 -6.46 -16.58 10.22
N SER A 498 -7.23 -15.53 9.95
CA SER A 498 -8.59 -15.64 9.43
C SER A 498 -9.03 -14.38 8.68
N GLU A 499 -10.04 -14.53 7.83
CA GLU A 499 -10.74 -13.39 7.22
C GLU A 499 -11.46 -12.53 8.28
N THR A 500 -11.93 -13.12 9.38
CA THR A 500 -12.55 -12.36 10.48
C THR A 500 -11.58 -11.40 11.14
N LEU A 501 -10.30 -11.76 11.24
CA LEU A 501 -9.25 -10.87 11.73
C LEU A 501 -9.03 -9.68 10.79
N ILE A 502 -9.10 -9.90 9.49
CA ILE A 502 -9.02 -8.83 8.48
C ILE A 502 -10.23 -7.90 8.61
N ASP A 503 -11.44 -8.45 8.76
CA ASP A 503 -12.65 -7.65 8.93
C ASP A 503 -12.58 -6.77 10.19
N HIS A 504 -12.06 -7.29 11.31
CA HIS A 504 -11.83 -6.49 12.52
C HIS A 504 -10.81 -5.37 12.33
N LEU A 505 -9.70 -5.62 11.62
CA LEU A 505 -8.72 -4.58 11.27
C LEU A 505 -9.35 -3.46 10.44
N LEU A 506 -10.17 -3.82 9.45
CA LEU A 506 -10.85 -2.87 8.58
C LEU A 506 -11.89 -2.03 9.34
N GLU A 507 -12.61 -2.67 10.26
CA GLU A 507 -13.57 -2.00 11.13
C GLU A 507 -12.88 -0.97 12.02
N GLU A 508 -11.81 -1.34 12.73
CA GLU A 508 -11.01 -0.41 13.56
C GLU A 508 -10.45 0.76 12.74
N ALA A 509 -9.91 0.49 11.55
CA ALA A 509 -9.37 1.51 10.67
C ALA A 509 -10.46 2.46 10.13
N SER A 510 -11.69 1.99 9.92
CA SER A 510 -12.78 2.82 9.42
C SER A 510 -13.21 3.92 10.39
N TYR A 511 -13.02 3.71 11.70
CA TYR A 511 -13.41 4.66 12.75
C TYR A 511 -12.27 5.59 13.20
N ALA A 512 -11.03 5.36 12.75
CA ALA A 512 -9.86 6.10 13.23
C ALA A 512 -9.57 7.36 12.38
N PRO A 513 -9.53 8.57 12.98
CA PRO A 513 -8.98 9.75 12.31
C PRO A 513 -7.50 9.51 11.96
N GLY A 514 -7.11 9.64 10.69
CA GLY A 514 -5.74 9.33 10.28
C GLY A 514 -5.40 7.84 10.35
N ALA A 515 -6.37 6.98 10.04
CA ALA A 515 -6.27 5.53 10.13
C ALA A 515 -5.06 4.91 9.41
N LEU A 516 -4.71 5.39 8.21
CA LEU A 516 -3.67 4.73 7.39
C LEU A 516 -2.28 4.75 8.06
N PRO A 517 -1.79 5.89 8.61
CA PRO A 517 -0.58 5.92 9.43
C PRO A 517 -0.61 4.94 10.61
N LEU A 518 -1.68 4.95 11.40
CA LEU A 518 -1.82 4.08 12.57
C LEU A 518 -1.84 2.61 12.16
N LEU A 519 -2.61 2.28 11.13
CA LEU A 519 -2.70 0.94 10.56
C LEU A 519 -1.34 0.46 10.07
N SER A 520 -0.63 1.28 9.29
CA SER A 520 0.72 0.97 8.81
C SER A 520 1.71 0.77 9.98
N PHE A 521 1.61 1.58 11.04
CA PHE A 521 2.41 1.39 12.26
C PHE A 521 2.08 0.09 12.99
N GLY A 522 0.79 -0.19 13.24
CA GLY A 522 0.34 -1.41 13.89
C GLY A 522 0.78 -2.66 13.12
N MET A 523 0.63 -2.64 11.79
CA MET A 523 1.07 -3.72 10.92
C MET A 523 2.59 -3.88 10.90
N ASN A 524 3.35 -2.77 10.86
CA ASN A 524 4.80 -2.79 10.96
C ASN A 524 5.27 -3.42 12.29
N ALA A 525 4.68 -3.00 13.41
CA ALA A 525 4.96 -3.54 14.74
C ALA A 525 4.60 -5.02 14.84
N TRP A 526 3.47 -5.43 14.26
CA TRP A 526 3.03 -6.82 14.23
C TRP A 526 4.01 -7.71 13.49
N ILE A 527 4.39 -7.33 12.27
CA ILE A 527 5.35 -8.08 11.45
C ILE A 527 6.69 -8.22 12.16
N THR A 528 7.16 -7.15 12.80
CA THR A 528 8.46 -7.13 13.50
C THR A 528 8.52 -8.14 14.65
N HIS A 529 7.38 -8.40 15.30
CA HIS A 529 7.27 -9.37 16.41
C HIS A 529 6.70 -10.72 15.99
N THR A 530 6.33 -10.89 14.71
CA THR A 530 5.84 -12.16 14.19
C THR A 530 7.02 -13.11 13.98
N ASN A 531 6.82 -14.38 14.32
CA ASN A 531 7.82 -15.40 14.07
C ASN A 531 8.08 -15.50 12.56
N LYS A 532 9.32 -15.21 12.15
CA LYS A 532 9.76 -15.21 10.75
C LYS A 532 9.63 -16.56 10.05
N GLN A 533 9.58 -17.66 10.82
CA GLN A 533 9.37 -19.00 10.29
C GLN A 533 7.88 -19.29 10.07
N GLU A 534 7.00 -18.84 10.98
CA GLU A 534 5.56 -19.07 10.85
C GLU A 534 4.90 -18.12 9.86
N ARG A 535 5.38 -16.87 9.76
CA ARG A 535 4.84 -15.79 8.93
C ARG A 535 3.30 -15.64 9.00
N LEU A 536 2.72 -16.03 10.13
CA LEU A 536 1.28 -15.98 10.36
C LEU A 536 0.95 -14.92 11.41
N LEU A 537 0.15 -13.95 11.01
CA LEU A 537 -0.42 -12.88 11.81
C LEU A 537 -1.63 -13.41 12.55
N ARG A 538 -1.44 -13.68 13.85
CA ARG A 538 -2.45 -14.29 14.73
C ARG A 538 -3.25 -13.25 15.51
N SER A 539 -4.54 -13.50 15.65
CA SER A 539 -5.50 -12.67 16.39
C SER A 539 -5.09 -12.48 17.86
N ASN A 540 -4.59 -13.53 18.51
CA ASN A 540 -4.13 -13.45 19.90
C ASN A 540 -3.00 -12.42 20.08
N PHE A 541 -2.04 -12.35 19.16
CA PHE A 541 -0.99 -11.35 19.19
C PHE A 541 -1.57 -9.96 18.94
N TYR A 542 -2.46 -9.82 17.96
CA TYR A 542 -3.08 -8.55 17.64
C TYR A 542 -3.85 -7.95 18.83
N PHE A 543 -4.73 -8.73 19.46
CA PHE A 543 -5.56 -8.25 20.57
C PHE A 543 -4.79 -8.19 21.89
N ASP A 544 -4.07 -9.24 22.27
CA ASP A 544 -3.45 -9.33 23.60
C ASP A 544 -2.10 -8.61 23.66
N LYS A 545 -1.35 -8.60 22.55
CA LYS A 545 0.01 -8.05 22.51
C LYS A 545 0.09 -6.68 21.86
N LEU A 546 -0.65 -6.36 20.81
CA LEU A 546 -0.64 -5.01 20.25
C LEU A 546 -1.71 -4.12 20.87
N GLY A 547 -2.85 -4.68 21.29
CA GLY A 547 -3.99 -3.91 21.77
C GLY A 547 -4.75 -3.20 20.65
N GLY A 548 -4.75 -3.79 19.45
CA GLY A 548 -5.34 -3.19 18.25
C GLY A 548 -4.43 -2.16 17.56
N ILE A 549 -4.94 -1.52 16.49
CA ILE A 549 -4.18 -0.56 15.67
C ILE A 549 -3.77 0.68 16.46
N SER A 550 -4.70 1.25 17.22
CA SER A 550 -4.43 2.44 18.05
C SER A 550 -3.61 2.10 19.31
N GLY A 551 -3.80 0.88 19.85
CA GLY A 551 -3.06 0.40 21.01
C GLY A 551 -1.58 0.17 20.72
N ALA A 552 -1.24 -0.28 19.51
CA ALA A 552 0.15 -0.59 19.13
C ALA A 552 1.09 0.61 19.32
N LEU A 553 0.66 1.80 18.89
CA LEU A 553 1.45 3.03 19.05
C LEU A 553 1.63 3.39 20.52
N SER A 554 0.53 3.41 21.28
CA SER A 554 0.56 3.78 22.70
C SER A 554 1.41 2.80 23.49
N LYS A 555 1.28 1.50 23.21
CA LYS A 555 2.02 0.44 23.86
C LYS A 555 3.50 0.51 23.55
N CYS A 556 3.89 0.73 22.30
CA CYS A 556 5.29 0.94 21.93
C CYS A 556 5.89 2.14 22.69
N ALA A 557 5.17 3.27 22.74
CA ALA A 557 5.61 4.45 23.48
C ALA A 557 5.69 4.19 24.99
N ASP A 558 4.74 3.46 25.58
CA ASP A 558 4.75 3.07 26.99
C ASP A 558 5.84 2.04 27.32
N GLU A 559 6.13 1.08 26.44
CA GLU A 559 7.23 0.11 26.61
C GLU A 559 8.58 0.82 26.61
N ILE A 560 8.78 1.77 25.68
CA ILE A 560 9.97 2.63 25.70
C ILE A 560 10.01 3.37 27.02
N TYR A 561 8.94 4.09 27.39
CA TYR A 561 8.87 4.85 28.64
C TYR A 561 9.21 3.98 29.86
N HIS A 562 8.57 2.83 30.04
CA HIS A 562 8.79 1.93 31.17
C HIS A 562 10.19 1.29 31.20
N SER A 563 10.88 1.23 30.06
CA SER A 563 12.27 0.78 29.97
C SER A 563 13.30 1.86 30.34
N LEU A 564 12.87 3.09 30.62
CA LEU A 564 13.70 4.21 31.02
C LEU A 564 13.88 4.26 32.54
N SER A 565 15.02 4.78 32.97
CA SER A 565 15.27 5.13 34.37
C SER A 565 14.55 6.42 34.78
N PHE A 566 14.52 6.72 36.08
CA PHE A 566 13.77 7.87 36.61
C PHE A 566 14.16 9.21 35.96
N GLY A 567 15.45 9.48 35.73
CA GLY A 567 15.90 10.71 35.06
C GLY A 567 15.60 10.74 33.55
N GLU A 568 15.51 9.58 32.92
CA GLU A 568 15.21 9.45 31.49
C GLU A 568 13.72 9.65 31.19
N HIS A 569 12.81 9.38 32.15
CA HIS A 569 11.38 9.71 32.02
C HIS A 569 11.17 11.22 31.80
N ASP A 570 11.83 12.05 32.62
CA ASP A 570 11.76 13.51 32.50
C ASP A 570 12.34 13.98 31.17
N ALA A 571 13.43 13.35 30.71
CA ALA A 571 14.02 13.62 29.41
C ALA A 571 13.04 13.33 28.26
N MET A 572 12.32 12.19 28.29
CA MET A 572 11.31 11.84 27.30
C MET A 572 10.18 12.85 27.24
N GLN A 573 9.67 13.27 28.41
CA GLN A 573 8.62 14.28 28.50
C GLN A 573 9.07 15.62 27.89
N ARG A 574 10.29 16.07 28.20
CA ARG A 574 10.88 17.31 27.64
C ARG A 574 11.01 17.26 26.12
N ILE A 575 11.58 16.18 25.58
CA ILE A 575 11.77 16.01 24.14
C ILE A 575 10.43 16.11 23.41
N LEU A 576 9.41 15.41 23.90
CA LEU A 576 8.13 15.35 23.21
C LEU A 576 7.36 16.67 23.30
N LEU A 577 7.34 17.34 24.45
CA LEU A 577 6.71 18.66 24.55
C LEU A 577 7.38 19.71 23.65
N ARG A 578 8.70 19.61 23.41
CA ARG A 578 9.41 20.47 22.44
C ARG A 578 8.96 20.27 20.99
N MET A 579 8.45 19.08 20.69
CA MET A 579 7.99 18.66 19.38
C MET A 579 6.49 18.92 19.14
N VAL A 580 5.78 19.48 20.12
CA VAL A 580 4.36 19.85 19.98
C VAL A 580 4.24 21.35 19.72
N ASP A 581 3.33 21.71 18.83
CA ASP A 581 2.88 23.07 18.61
C ASP A 581 1.35 23.14 18.70
N LEU A 582 0.82 24.31 19.03
CA LEU A 582 -0.62 24.56 19.18
C LEU A 582 -1.06 25.54 18.10
N LYS A 583 -1.90 25.08 17.16
CA LYS A 583 -2.46 25.92 16.10
C LYS A 583 -3.96 25.69 15.98
N ASP A 584 -4.73 26.77 15.98
CA ASP A 584 -6.19 26.76 15.86
C ASP A 584 -6.89 25.78 16.82
N GLY A 585 -6.34 25.63 18.04
CA GLY A 585 -6.86 24.73 19.07
C GLY A 585 -6.52 23.25 18.89
N ALA A 586 -5.69 22.89 17.90
CA ALA A 586 -5.22 21.52 17.67
C ALA A 586 -3.72 21.37 17.97
N TYR A 587 -3.35 20.24 18.57
CA TYR A 587 -1.96 19.87 18.77
C TYR A 587 -1.39 19.24 17.50
N ILE A 588 -0.36 19.87 16.96
CA ILE A 588 0.36 19.42 15.77
C ILE A 588 1.81 19.13 16.12
N ARG A 589 2.46 18.28 15.32
CA ARG A 589 3.90 18.08 15.43
C ARG A 589 4.69 19.28 14.93
N ARG A 590 5.93 19.38 15.39
CA ARG A 590 6.89 20.43 15.02
C ARG A 590 8.29 19.84 14.85
N ARG A 591 9.09 20.46 13.97
CA ARG A 591 10.52 20.23 13.85
C ARG A 591 11.30 20.93 14.95
N VAL A 592 12.21 20.20 15.58
CA VAL A 592 13.10 20.69 16.63
C VAL A 592 14.54 20.61 16.13
N PRO A 593 15.26 21.73 16.01
CA PRO A 593 16.63 21.73 15.53
C PRO A 593 17.55 21.02 16.53
N VAL A 594 18.39 20.11 16.01
CA VAL A 594 19.37 19.37 16.80
C VAL A 594 20.79 19.50 16.25
N ARG A 595 21.82 19.25 17.07
CA ARG A 595 23.23 19.17 16.66
C ARG A 595 23.56 17.73 16.33
N THR A 596 24.52 17.54 15.44
CA THR A 596 25.12 16.22 15.19
C THR A 596 26.63 16.32 15.31
N SER A 597 27.30 15.19 15.53
CA SER A 597 28.77 15.10 15.52
C SER A 597 29.38 15.61 14.21
N ALA A 598 28.67 15.45 13.09
CA ALA A 598 29.10 15.96 11.79
C ALA A 598 28.87 17.49 11.65
N HIS A 599 27.97 18.09 12.44
CA HIS A 599 27.48 19.46 12.28
C HIS A 599 27.38 20.16 13.66
N PRO A 600 28.52 20.43 14.36
CA PRO A 600 28.51 20.86 15.77
C PRO A 600 28.15 22.34 15.98
N LEU A 601 28.27 23.18 14.94
CA LEU A 601 28.05 24.63 15.04
C LEU A 601 26.57 25.05 14.86
N HIS A 602 25.68 24.08 14.60
CA HIS A 602 24.27 24.30 14.34
C HIS A 602 23.45 24.58 15.62
N LEU A 603 22.21 25.07 15.47
CA LEU A 603 21.31 25.33 16.61
C LEU A 603 20.91 24.01 17.29
N HIS A 604 20.84 24.02 18.63
CA HIS A 604 20.43 22.89 19.45
C HIS A 604 19.34 23.31 20.42
N GLU A 605 18.08 22.93 20.17
CA GLU A 605 16.99 23.27 21.10
C GLU A 605 16.87 22.27 22.25
N LEU A 606 17.42 21.06 22.09
CA LEU A 606 17.42 20.00 23.10
C LEU A 606 18.68 19.99 23.98
N ASP A 607 19.38 21.14 24.09
CA ASP A 607 20.59 21.30 24.91
C ASP A 607 20.21 21.70 26.34
N TYR A 608 20.20 20.76 27.29
CA TYR A 608 19.78 21.06 28.66
C TYR A 608 21.00 21.27 29.57
N PRO A 609 20.88 22.05 30.67
CA PRO A 609 22.02 22.25 31.57
C PRO A 609 22.55 20.92 32.11
N LYS A 610 23.87 20.83 32.35
CA LYS A 610 24.57 19.59 32.74
C LYS A 610 23.99 18.86 33.95
N ASP A 611 23.37 19.60 34.87
CA ASP A 611 22.67 19.05 36.04
C ASP A 611 21.43 18.21 35.67
N PHE A 612 21.02 18.23 34.40
CA PHE A 612 19.88 17.52 33.83
C PHE A 612 20.29 16.46 32.77
N GLU A 613 21.57 16.10 32.72
CA GLU A 613 22.19 14.99 31.97
C GLU A 613 21.90 14.92 30.45
N ASP A 614 22.72 15.60 29.64
CA ASP A 614 22.73 15.51 28.15
C ASP A 614 22.82 14.07 27.58
N LEU A 615 23.38 13.14 28.35
CA LEU A 615 23.45 11.72 27.99
C LEU A 615 22.07 11.06 27.93
N SER A 616 21.13 11.48 28.78
CA SER A 616 19.78 10.94 28.86
C SER A 616 18.92 11.39 27.68
N ILE A 617 19.04 12.65 27.22
CA ILE A 617 18.31 13.18 26.06
C ILE A 617 18.67 12.42 24.78
N ASN A 618 19.97 12.29 24.48
CA ASN A 618 20.43 11.62 23.26
C ASN A 618 20.06 10.13 23.24
N LYS A 619 20.14 9.46 24.40
CA LYS A 619 19.76 8.05 24.54
C LYS A 619 18.26 7.84 24.35
N VAL A 620 17.41 8.66 24.98
CA VAL A 620 15.95 8.61 24.80
C VAL A 620 15.57 8.92 23.35
N LEU A 621 16.15 9.96 22.76
CA LEU A 621 15.94 10.31 21.36
C LEU A 621 16.36 9.19 20.42
N GLY A 622 17.48 8.52 20.71
CA GLY A 622 17.92 7.31 20.00
C GLY A 622 16.87 6.22 20.01
N ARG A 623 16.33 5.86 21.18
CA ARG A 623 15.26 4.86 21.31
C ARG A 623 13.98 5.24 20.57
N LEU A 624 13.58 6.51 20.62
CA LEU A 624 12.40 6.99 19.89
C LEU A 624 12.58 6.92 18.36
N VAL A 625 13.80 7.17 17.88
CA VAL A 625 14.14 7.05 16.44
C VAL A 625 14.21 5.59 16.01
N GLU A 626 14.84 4.72 16.80
CA GLU A 626 14.91 3.28 16.54
C GLU A 626 13.53 2.64 16.48
N ALA A 627 12.61 3.06 17.36
CA ALA A 627 11.22 2.61 17.36
C ALA A 627 10.35 3.24 16.26
N GLY A 628 10.89 4.16 15.46
CA GLY A 628 10.15 4.82 14.38
C GLY A 628 9.03 5.75 14.87
N LEU A 629 9.12 6.27 16.10
CA LEU A 629 8.20 7.27 16.66
C LEU A 629 8.66 8.70 16.35
N VAL A 630 9.98 8.90 16.16
CA VAL A 630 10.61 10.16 15.76
C VAL A 630 11.49 9.93 14.54
N VAL A 631 11.56 10.89 13.62
CA VAL A 631 12.52 10.87 12.50
C VAL A 631 13.59 11.95 12.67
N ARG A 632 14.77 11.67 12.11
CA ARG A 632 15.84 12.67 11.91
C ARG A 632 15.79 13.17 10.47
N GLY A 633 15.96 14.47 10.28
CA GLY A 633 16.07 15.10 8.97
C GLY A 633 17.19 16.12 8.94
N ILE A 634 17.50 16.59 7.73
CA ILE A 634 18.40 17.72 7.49
C ILE A 634 17.61 18.68 6.61
N ASP A 635 17.53 19.95 7.02
CA ASP A 635 16.91 20.97 6.18
C ASP A 635 17.86 21.40 5.04
N ALA A 636 17.42 22.29 4.15
CA ALA A 636 18.23 22.65 2.99
C ALA A 636 19.52 23.43 3.33
N PHE A 637 19.65 23.95 4.57
CA PHE A 637 20.87 24.64 5.04
C PHE A 637 21.84 23.69 5.74
N GLY A 638 21.57 22.39 5.72
CA GLY A 638 22.39 21.42 6.44
C GLY A 638 22.10 21.37 7.94
N GLN A 639 21.07 22.08 8.45
CA GLN A 639 20.74 22.04 9.87
C GLN A 639 19.99 20.73 10.18
N PRO A 640 20.51 19.90 11.08
CA PRO A 640 19.83 18.70 11.49
C PRO A 640 18.61 19.04 12.36
N TYR A 641 17.55 18.25 12.23
CA TYR A 641 16.35 18.38 13.06
C TYR A 641 15.76 17.01 13.40
N VAL A 642 14.88 16.99 14.39
CA VAL A 642 14.02 15.86 14.74
C VAL A 642 12.56 16.27 14.78
N GLU A 643 11.67 15.37 14.38
CA GLU A 643 10.21 15.57 14.48
C GLU A 643 9.48 14.23 14.70
N PRO A 644 8.30 14.24 15.35
CA PRO A 644 7.43 13.07 15.40
C PRO A 644 7.08 12.59 13.99
N VAL A 645 7.10 11.28 13.75
CA VAL A 645 6.82 10.76 12.39
C VAL A 645 5.37 11.03 11.96
N HIS A 646 4.47 11.19 12.93
CA HIS A 646 3.06 11.55 12.71
C HIS A 646 2.47 12.26 13.92
N ASP A 647 1.46 13.11 13.71
CA ASP A 647 0.64 13.74 14.77
C ASP A 647 -0.08 12.70 15.65
N ALA A 648 -0.11 11.44 15.21
CA ALA A 648 -0.74 10.35 15.91
C ALA A 648 -0.06 10.03 17.25
N LEU A 649 1.27 10.23 17.32
CA LEU A 649 2.01 10.07 18.58
C LEU A 649 1.52 11.06 19.65
N ILE A 650 1.16 12.27 19.23
CA ILE A 650 0.71 13.35 20.11
C ILE A 650 -0.75 13.12 20.51
N ASN A 651 -1.59 12.80 19.53
CA ASN A 651 -3.05 12.80 19.69
C ASN A 651 -3.64 11.48 20.19
N PHE A 652 -2.94 10.35 20.06
CA PHE A 652 -3.46 9.04 20.48
C PHE A 652 -2.73 8.44 21.67
N TRP A 653 -1.55 8.93 22.05
CA TRP A 653 -0.86 8.42 23.24
C TRP A 653 -1.34 9.14 24.51
N PRO A 654 -2.07 8.47 25.42
CA PRO A 654 -2.72 9.15 26.55
C PRO A 654 -1.74 9.85 27.49
N ARG A 655 -0.52 9.31 27.62
CA ARG A 655 0.53 9.91 28.45
C ARG A 655 1.02 11.24 27.87
N CYS A 656 1.17 11.34 26.55
CA CYS A 656 1.56 12.59 25.89
C CYS A 656 0.49 13.66 26.05
N LEU A 657 -0.79 13.30 25.85
CA LEU A 657 -1.90 14.22 26.09
C LEU A 657 -1.94 14.71 27.54
N LYS A 658 -1.74 13.80 28.50
CA LYS A 658 -1.66 14.18 29.92
C LYS A 658 -0.50 15.14 30.17
N TRP A 659 0.67 14.91 29.58
CA TRP A 659 1.80 15.84 29.71
C TRP A 659 1.52 17.21 29.13
N ILE A 660 0.80 17.30 28.01
CA ILE A 660 0.38 18.57 27.41
C ILE A 660 -0.58 19.29 28.34
N GLN A 661 -1.58 18.58 28.89
CA GLN A 661 -2.54 19.13 29.85
C GLN A 661 -1.87 19.61 31.14
N ASP A 662 -0.95 18.82 31.70
CA ASP A 662 -0.21 19.14 32.93
C ASP A 662 0.76 20.31 32.71
N PHE A 663 1.33 20.44 31.50
CA PHE A 663 2.23 21.55 31.14
C PHE A 663 1.45 22.84 30.86
N GLY A 664 0.31 22.76 30.19
CA GLY A 664 -0.58 23.87 29.88
C GLY A 664 -0.24 24.57 28.54
N GLU A 665 -1.29 24.97 27.82
CA GLU A 665 -1.18 25.60 26.49
C GLU A 665 -0.42 26.92 26.52
N ASP A 666 -0.66 27.76 27.52
CA ASP A 666 0.04 29.04 27.70
C ASP A 666 1.56 28.85 27.79
N ARG A 667 2.00 27.76 28.43
CA ARG A 667 3.43 27.47 28.58
C ARG A 667 4.04 26.93 27.29
N LEU A 668 3.30 26.17 26.48
CA LEU A 668 3.75 25.77 25.15
C LEU A 668 3.98 27.02 24.28
N ILE A 669 2.98 27.93 24.24
CA ILE A 669 3.07 29.18 23.48
C ILE A 669 4.24 30.03 23.97
N LEU A 670 4.37 30.21 25.29
CA LEU A 670 5.47 30.98 25.89
C LEU A 670 6.84 30.39 25.54
N GLN A 671 7.00 29.07 25.62
CA GLN A 671 8.24 28.39 25.25
C GLN A 671 8.57 28.59 23.76
N ARG A 672 7.57 28.56 22.87
CA ARG A 672 7.77 28.84 21.44
C ARG A 672 8.23 30.28 21.21
N GLN A 673 7.58 31.24 21.86
CA GLN A 673 7.93 32.66 21.74
C GLN A 673 9.34 32.95 22.26
N LEU A 674 9.71 32.33 23.39
CA LEU A 674 11.06 32.43 23.95
C LEU A 674 12.11 31.88 22.98
N TRP A 675 11.87 30.70 22.42
CA TRP A 675 12.80 30.11 21.45
C TRP A 675 12.98 30.99 20.20
N THR A 676 11.92 31.62 19.71
CA THR A 676 12.01 32.59 18.60
C THR A 676 12.92 33.77 18.95
N ALA A 677 12.81 34.32 20.16
CA ALA A 677 13.69 35.39 20.62
C ALA A 677 15.15 34.94 20.77
N VAL A 678 15.37 33.73 21.32
CA VAL A 678 16.71 33.12 21.41
C VAL A 678 17.34 32.94 20.04
N LYS A 679 16.59 32.45 19.04
CA LYS A 679 17.10 32.30 17.66
C LYS A 679 17.53 33.65 17.08
N ALA A 680 16.71 34.70 17.24
CA ALA A 680 17.05 36.03 16.77
C ALA A 680 18.34 36.55 17.45
N TYR A 681 18.46 36.35 18.76
CA TYR A 681 19.67 36.68 19.52
C TYR A 681 20.92 35.93 19.05
N LEU A 682 20.81 34.62 18.80
CA LEU A 682 21.94 33.82 18.34
C LEU A 682 22.38 34.17 16.91
N GLN A 683 21.47 34.70 16.08
CA GLN A 683 21.76 35.13 14.71
C GLN A 683 22.39 36.53 14.64
N ASP A 684 21.96 37.46 15.49
CA ASP A 684 22.49 38.83 15.54
C ASP A 684 22.57 39.34 16.99
N LYS A 685 23.70 39.09 17.65
CA LYS A 685 23.90 39.50 19.06
C LYS A 685 23.96 41.01 19.27
N GLU A 686 24.33 41.77 18.24
CA GLU A 686 24.52 43.22 18.33
C GLU A 686 23.19 43.97 18.21
N ASN A 687 22.27 43.51 17.34
CA ASN A 687 20.97 44.16 17.11
C ASN A 687 19.76 43.42 17.70
N ALA A 688 19.94 42.28 18.37
CA ALA A 688 18.81 41.55 18.93
C ALA A 688 18.07 42.34 20.03
N PHE A 689 16.74 42.29 19.97
CA PHE A 689 15.87 42.78 21.01
C PHE A 689 15.87 41.82 22.20
N TYR A 690 16.28 42.32 23.36
CA TYR A 690 16.24 41.58 24.61
C TYR A 690 14.89 41.79 25.29
N TRP A 691 14.49 40.87 26.16
CA TRP A 691 13.20 40.93 26.86
C TRP A 691 13.25 41.84 28.10
N GLU A 692 14.04 42.91 28.06
CA GLU A 692 14.30 43.80 29.21
C GLU A 692 13.07 44.59 29.70
N GLN A 693 12.08 44.80 28.84
CA GLN A 693 10.79 45.42 29.17
C GLN A 693 9.60 44.48 28.91
N ASP A 694 9.86 43.21 28.61
CA ASP A 694 8.80 42.28 28.23
C ASP A 694 8.11 41.68 29.48
N PRO A 695 6.79 41.81 29.64
CA PRO A 695 6.08 41.28 30.81
C PRO A 695 6.17 39.76 30.93
N ARG A 696 6.49 39.04 29.84
CA ARG A 696 6.69 37.59 29.85
C ARG A 696 7.92 37.18 30.67
N LEU A 697 8.89 38.08 30.86
CA LEU A 697 10.09 37.80 31.67
C LEU A 697 9.72 37.52 33.13
N GLU A 698 8.79 38.27 33.71
CA GLU A 698 8.29 38.06 35.08
C GLU A 698 7.56 36.72 35.24
N VAL A 699 6.81 36.31 34.22
CA VAL A 699 6.13 35.00 34.18
C VAL A 699 7.15 33.86 34.15
N ILE A 700 8.19 33.98 33.33
CA ILE A 700 9.29 33.01 33.26
C ILE A 700 10.06 32.96 34.58
N GLU A 701 10.30 34.11 35.22
CA GLU A 701 10.93 34.16 36.54
C GLU A 701 10.14 33.41 37.61
N ALA A 702 8.83 33.62 37.64
CA ALA A 702 7.97 32.92 38.58
C ALA A 702 8.02 31.39 38.38
N LEU A 703 8.20 30.93 37.13
CA LEU A 703 8.38 29.51 36.80
C LEU A 703 9.78 29.00 37.21
N LEU A 704 10.85 29.76 36.95
CA LEU A 704 12.21 29.40 37.36
C LEU A 704 12.39 29.36 38.89
N ARG A 705 11.63 30.15 39.64
CA ARG A 705 11.66 30.19 41.12
C ARG A 705 10.85 29.06 41.77
N LYS A 706 9.94 28.43 41.05
CA LYS A 706 9.20 27.25 41.52
C LYS A 706 10.08 25.99 41.41
N ARG A 707 9.71 24.92 42.15
CA ARG A 707 10.48 23.68 42.42
C ARG A 707 11.43 23.25 41.26
N LYS A 708 12.59 22.64 41.59
CA LYS A 708 13.63 22.10 40.66
C LYS A 708 13.16 21.45 39.34
N TRP A 709 11.96 20.87 39.29
CA TRP A 709 11.39 20.28 38.07
C TRP A 709 10.89 21.33 37.05
N GLU A 710 10.45 22.51 37.48
CA GLU A 710 9.99 23.61 36.61
C GLU A 710 11.16 24.35 35.94
N ALA A 711 12.33 24.37 36.60
CA ALA A 711 13.57 24.91 36.02
C ALA A 711 14.17 23.99 34.93
N GLY A 712 13.84 22.69 34.92
CA GLY A 712 14.36 21.72 33.95
C GLY A 712 13.73 21.78 32.55
N TRP A 713 12.74 22.66 32.33
CA TRP A 713 12.07 22.82 31.02
C TRP A 713 12.82 23.69 30.03
N PHE A 714 13.61 24.63 30.54
CA PHE A 714 14.37 25.57 29.72
C PHE A 714 15.70 24.95 29.30
N ASN A 715 16.04 25.13 28.03
CA ASN A 715 17.33 24.72 27.51
C ASN A 715 18.42 25.73 27.91
N GLN A 716 19.69 25.39 27.71
CA GLN A 716 20.80 26.23 28.14
C GLN A 716 20.78 27.61 27.44
N ALA A 717 20.49 27.65 26.14
CA ALA A 717 20.44 28.90 25.39
C ALA A 717 19.30 29.83 25.84
N GLU A 718 18.16 29.27 26.23
CA GLU A 718 17.03 29.99 26.81
C GLU A 718 17.39 30.56 28.19
N ILE A 719 18.03 29.76 29.06
CA ILE A 719 18.49 30.21 30.37
C ILE A 719 19.48 31.37 30.22
N ASP A 720 20.46 31.24 29.31
CA ASP A 720 21.44 32.28 29.03
C ASP A 720 20.77 33.56 28.53
N PHE A 721 19.79 33.44 27.62
CA PHE A 721 19.03 34.59 27.11
C PHE A 721 18.19 35.28 28.19
N ILE A 722 17.54 34.50 29.06
CA ILE A 722 16.77 35.02 30.19
C ILE A 722 17.70 35.79 31.14
N GLN A 723 18.85 35.22 31.50
CA GLN A 723 19.83 35.86 32.39
C GLN A 723 20.32 37.20 31.82
N ILE A 724 20.69 37.24 30.54
CA ILE A 724 21.15 38.47 29.90
C ILE A 724 20.01 39.51 29.83
N SER A 725 18.78 39.09 29.53
CA SER A 725 17.62 39.98 29.51
C SER A 725 17.33 40.56 30.90
N GLN A 726 17.54 39.77 31.97
CA GLN A 726 17.42 40.23 33.35
C GLN A 726 18.49 41.24 33.74
N GLU A 727 19.75 40.97 33.40
CA GLU A 727 20.85 41.92 33.65
C GLU A 727 20.55 43.28 33.01
N LYS A 728 20.07 43.27 31.76
CA LYS A 728 19.66 44.50 31.06
C LYS A 728 18.47 45.19 31.71
N GLN A 729 17.44 44.44 32.13
CA GLN A 729 16.30 45.00 32.85
C GLN A 729 16.73 45.67 34.17
N GLN A 730 17.64 45.05 34.92
CA GLN A 730 18.17 45.61 36.17
C GLN A 730 18.96 46.89 35.90
N HIS A 731 19.82 46.90 34.88
CA HIS A 731 20.56 48.11 34.47
C HIS A 731 19.62 49.25 34.07
N LEU A 732 18.60 48.96 33.25
CA LEU A 732 17.59 49.94 32.84
C LEU A 732 16.83 50.51 34.05
N ASN A 733 16.37 49.66 34.97
CA ASN A 733 15.67 50.07 36.17
C ASN A 733 16.55 50.91 37.11
N GLN A 734 17.84 50.59 37.23
CA GLN A 734 18.80 51.39 37.99
C GLN A 734 19.02 52.77 37.37
N ASP A 735 19.09 52.87 36.05
CA ASP A 735 19.28 54.14 35.36
C ASP A 735 18.03 55.01 35.43
N LEU A 736 16.83 54.44 35.25
CA LEU A 736 15.55 55.12 35.49
C LEU A 736 15.42 55.59 36.95
N ALA A 737 15.85 54.80 37.92
CA ALA A 737 15.84 55.18 39.34
C ALA A 737 16.82 56.35 39.63
N LYS A 738 17.99 56.38 38.98
CA LYS A 738 18.94 57.51 39.07
C LYS A 738 18.35 58.77 38.42
N GLU A 739 17.67 58.63 37.29
CA GLU A 739 17.04 59.74 36.58
C GLU A 739 15.87 60.33 37.37
N ASN A 740 14.98 59.47 37.88
CA ASN A 740 13.89 59.88 38.77
C ASN A 740 14.42 60.55 40.03
N LYS A 741 15.50 60.03 40.64
CA LYS A 741 16.12 60.67 41.81
C LYS A 741 16.72 62.05 41.47
N LYS A 742 17.27 62.24 40.27
CA LYS A 742 17.72 63.55 39.77
C LYS A 742 16.54 64.51 39.55
N LEU A 743 15.42 64.03 39.03
CA LEU A 743 14.18 64.81 38.85
C LEU A 743 13.57 65.21 40.20
N THR A 744 13.45 64.28 41.17
CA THR A 744 12.94 64.60 42.51
C THR A 744 13.84 65.59 43.26
N ILE A 745 15.16 65.52 43.08
CA ILE A 745 16.10 66.50 43.65
C ILE A 745 15.94 67.88 42.98
N LYS A 746 15.67 67.94 41.67
CA LYS A 746 15.34 69.21 40.99
C LYS A 746 14.02 69.82 41.50
N ASP A 747 12.99 68.99 41.67
CA ASP A 747 11.68 69.43 42.19
C ASP A 747 11.77 69.91 43.67
N GLN A 748 12.62 69.27 44.49
CA GLN A 748 12.85 69.69 45.88
C GLN A 748 13.75 70.93 46.02
N LEU A 749 14.56 71.25 45.00
CA LEU A 749 15.43 72.43 44.98
C LEU A 749 14.79 73.64 44.28
N GLY A 750 13.55 73.53 43.80
CA GLY A 750 12.78 74.67 43.28
C GLY A 750 13.32 75.27 41.98
N PHE A 751 13.68 74.42 41.02
CA PHE A 751 13.95 74.84 39.63
C PHE A 751 12.80 74.50 38.70
#